data_AF-A0A955Y5S3-F1
#
_entry.id   AF-A0A955Y5S3-F1
#
_cell.length_a   1.000
_cell.length_b   1.000
_cell.length_c   1.000
_cell.angle_alpha   90.00
_cell.angle_beta   90.00
_cell.angle_gamma   90.00
#
_symmetry.space_group_name_H-M   'P 1'
#
loop_
_entity.id
_entity.type
_entity.pdbx_description
1 polymer ?
#
loop_
_entity_poly.entity_id
_entity_poly.type
_entity_poly.pdbx_seq_one_letter_code
_entity_poly.pdbx_strand_id
1 'polypeptide(L)'
;MKVWNGSSALSARPAGVALPEPGPAGRTLVLAFGSPEGEGLEEAVGHVVATYPDAVVVGCSTSGEISGTAVHDDSLAISVASFDATEVRKSVVEVEDPAHSAEAGGALGRALAGPGLRAVFVLSDGLGVNGSELVRGLNGALPDGVVVTGGLAGDGTRFEKTWVLADGVMRSKVVVGVGLYGDRLQVGHGSKGGWDAFGPERIITRSAGNVLFELDGKPALDLYKQYLGAKAAELPSSGLLFPLALRDPNDREKVLVRTLLAVDEEARSMTFAGDLPEGGTVQLMKADFDRLVDGARDAAAATGFGAASAAPGSHALAVAVSCVGRRLVLGERTEEELEAVRRTLPEVQHIAGFYSYGELSPAAGSASCDLHNQTMTLTVFSEAAEDLPARVVAAKPAPTDDFAGEPLFQLPDEAGTPTVLQRRHTPPTTAKPVLPEPEPPTASGQDFGFDFGFDAFDGTGSMEPAAPPPAREEPRKPAAETPRPAAAAPRKRTTLKRVHQPRANLLTDIRRGGEYQILTLAGRMSEGFEGAELGRKLVGKVVVDLHGVERVTSFGVRGWLDMLREMDVDALYFVRCSEAIVNQLGMIRNFCGPGKVVSFFAPYACPACGLEFNALYDAIGDRKAIDAHNPFDVECPACSRAGVFDDDPWSYFAMNAELAESVDPALAEALTRLTPMGDASDPVQKEIEGQETVIRINARLDENLRLRRVLDGLEGRVVFDMTGVQGSSPAGVRGFASALQRLDPGISEVVLAGCPEALLELLMREPLQARMRIASVMVTGICPDNRTSRQVFVDLEAHADEILAGQTPRLRCEWCTSPVDIQSVLPLLARCLSRDTAGHTVSPDPVPVEVDAAPVAPAPVLPPPPAPSVSPWTVMLGGIAGAALLSTGVLATLLAVTAFAPDGPPPTAEPVAAVLQPPTPAPAQQLGWEGGASLPPGWTEQPFALTATEAAVVGSGSGATVEEAAEAARIAAHTALVERL
;
A
#
# COMPACT_ATOMS: atom_id res chain seq x y z
N MET A 1 17.53 24.90 -14.55
CA MET A 1 17.76 23.66 -13.77
C MET A 1 17.42 22.41 -14.58
N LYS A 2 18.24 21.36 -14.47
CA LYS A 2 17.98 19.99 -14.95
C LYS A 2 17.93 19.03 -13.77
N VAL A 3 17.11 17.99 -13.88
CA VAL A 3 16.90 16.99 -12.81
C VAL A 3 16.80 15.60 -13.42
N TRP A 4 17.39 14.61 -12.74
CA TRP A 4 17.29 13.18 -13.01
C TRP A 4 17.06 12.43 -11.69
N ASN A 5 16.23 11.38 -11.72
CA ASN A 5 15.95 10.49 -10.60
C ASN A 5 16.12 9.03 -11.05
N GLY A 6 16.60 8.17 -10.15
CA GLY A 6 16.60 6.72 -10.33
C GLY A 6 16.74 5.98 -9.01
N SER A 7 16.43 4.69 -8.99
CA SER A 7 16.56 3.80 -7.84
C SER A 7 17.15 2.45 -8.25
N SER A 8 17.87 1.80 -7.34
CA SER A 8 18.35 0.42 -7.51
C SER A 8 18.21 -0.39 -6.23
N ALA A 9 17.71 -1.62 -6.36
CA ALA A 9 17.80 -2.62 -5.30
C ALA A 9 19.27 -2.97 -5.01
N LEU A 10 19.64 -3.04 -3.74
CA LEU A 10 21.02 -3.27 -3.31
C LEU A 10 21.53 -4.70 -3.63
N SER A 11 20.62 -5.66 -3.82
CA SER A 11 20.96 -7.03 -4.23
C SER A 11 21.39 -7.16 -5.70
N ALA A 12 21.24 -6.12 -6.51
CA ALA A 12 21.83 -6.06 -7.84
C ALA A 12 23.31 -5.65 -7.74
N ARG A 13 24.19 -6.24 -8.55
CA ARG A 13 25.62 -5.84 -8.61
C ARG A 13 25.74 -4.31 -8.78
N PRO A 14 26.76 -3.66 -8.18
CA PRO A 14 26.86 -2.20 -8.02
C PRO A 14 27.07 -1.37 -9.31
N ALA A 15 26.76 -1.94 -10.48
CA ALA A 15 26.85 -1.33 -11.80
C ALA A 15 25.47 -1.02 -12.42
N GLY A 16 24.36 -1.18 -11.68
CA GLY A 16 23.00 -1.14 -12.23
C GLY A 16 22.40 0.24 -12.55
N VAL A 17 22.89 1.31 -11.91
CA VAL A 17 22.34 2.66 -12.14
C VAL A 17 23.19 3.42 -13.16
N ALA A 18 22.63 3.64 -14.35
CA ALA A 18 23.20 4.55 -15.34
C ALA A 18 23.07 6.00 -14.85
N LEU A 19 24.05 6.45 -14.06
CA LEU A 19 24.15 7.81 -13.56
C LEU A 19 24.32 8.82 -14.72
N PRO A 20 23.62 9.97 -14.71
CA PRO A 20 23.78 11.00 -15.73
C PRO A 20 25.17 11.66 -15.69
N GLU A 21 25.58 12.26 -16.81
CA GLU A 21 26.79 13.08 -16.91
C GLU A 21 26.86 14.15 -15.78
N PRO A 22 28.02 14.34 -15.13
CA PRO A 22 28.20 15.36 -14.09
C PRO A 22 27.80 16.77 -14.53
N GLY A 23 27.04 17.44 -13.68
CA GLY A 23 26.72 18.87 -13.83
C GLY A 23 27.89 19.79 -13.46
N PRO A 24 27.71 21.12 -13.53
CA PRO A 24 28.76 22.08 -13.20
C PRO A 24 29.19 22.00 -11.73
N ALA A 25 30.49 22.15 -11.49
CA ALA A 25 31.09 22.21 -10.16
C ALA A 25 30.43 23.29 -9.30
N GLY A 26 30.08 22.97 -8.04
CA GLY A 26 29.40 23.89 -7.13
C GLY A 26 27.96 24.29 -7.50
N ARG A 27 27.39 23.70 -8.57
CA ARG A 27 25.97 23.86 -8.98
C ARG A 27 25.24 22.53 -9.15
N THR A 28 25.82 21.45 -8.63
CA THR A 28 25.25 20.10 -8.69
C THR A 28 25.00 19.61 -7.26
N LEU A 29 23.75 19.24 -7.00
CA LEU A 29 23.31 18.59 -5.76
C LEU A 29 22.95 17.14 -6.09
N VAL A 30 23.51 16.20 -5.34
CA VAL A 30 23.13 14.78 -5.39
C VAL A 30 22.54 14.41 -4.04
N LEU A 31 21.30 13.92 -4.06
CA LEU A 31 20.60 13.36 -2.91
C LEU A 31 20.63 11.84 -3.03
N ALA A 32 21.11 11.16 -1.99
CA ALA A 32 21.16 9.70 -1.92
C ALA A 32 20.41 9.21 -0.67
N PHE A 33 19.22 8.65 -0.86
CA PHE A 33 18.37 8.11 0.19
C PHE A 33 18.38 6.59 0.07
N GLY A 34 18.71 5.87 1.14
CA GLY A 34 18.83 4.41 1.06
C GLY A 34 18.55 3.68 2.36
N SER A 35 18.52 2.36 2.29
CA SER A 35 18.25 1.53 3.46
C SER A 35 19.32 1.73 4.54
N PRO A 36 18.98 1.51 5.83
CA PRO A 36 19.94 1.64 6.94
C PRO A 36 21.12 0.67 6.82
N GLU A 37 20.86 -0.52 6.26
CA GLU A 37 21.82 -1.59 6.00
C GLU A 37 21.46 -2.32 4.71
N GLY A 38 22.44 -2.93 4.05
CA GLY A 38 22.25 -3.76 2.86
C GLY A 38 23.59 -4.14 2.24
N GLU A 39 23.68 -5.34 1.64
CA GLU A 39 24.89 -5.76 0.91
C GLU A 39 25.14 -4.80 -0.26
N GLY A 40 26.39 -4.35 -0.44
CA GLY A 40 26.75 -3.43 -1.52
C GLY A 40 26.41 -1.95 -1.31
N LEU A 41 25.74 -1.55 -0.22
CA LEU A 41 25.36 -0.14 0.05
C LEU A 41 26.58 0.80 0.06
N GLU A 42 27.64 0.45 0.79
CA GLU A 42 28.88 1.25 0.85
C GLU A 42 29.55 1.38 -0.53
N GLU A 43 29.50 0.34 -1.35
CA GLU A 43 30.08 0.34 -2.70
C GLU A 43 29.24 1.19 -3.67
N ALA A 44 27.91 1.09 -3.60
CA ALA A 44 27.00 1.92 -4.40
C ALA A 44 27.13 3.42 -4.04
N VAL A 45 27.16 3.76 -2.74
CA VAL A 45 27.41 5.13 -2.28
C VAL A 45 28.81 5.60 -2.70
N GLY A 46 29.84 4.76 -2.56
CA GLY A 46 31.19 5.04 -3.03
C GLY A 46 31.25 5.32 -4.54
N HIS A 47 30.50 4.58 -5.36
CA HIS A 47 30.39 4.81 -6.80
C HIS A 47 29.71 6.14 -7.14
N VAL A 48 28.64 6.53 -6.44
CA VAL A 48 27.99 7.83 -6.60
C VAL A 48 28.97 8.97 -6.26
N VAL A 49 29.67 8.86 -5.14
CA VAL A 49 30.66 9.87 -4.69
C VAL A 49 31.83 9.99 -5.68
N ALA A 50 32.32 8.85 -6.21
CA ALA A 50 33.39 8.84 -7.21
C ALA A 50 32.94 9.40 -8.58
N THR A 51 31.67 9.24 -8.93
CA THR A 51 31.09 9.78 -10.19
C THR A 51 30.88 11.30 -10.14
N TYR A 52 30.62 11.87 -8.96
CA TYR A 52 30.33 13.30 -8.80
C TYR A 52 31.27 14.03 -7.81
N PRO A 53 32.60 14.06 -8.08
CA PRO A 53 33.59 14.61 -7.14
C PRO A 53 33.44 16.13 -6.89
N ASP A 54 32.91 16.88 -7.87
CA ASP A 54 32.72 18.33 -7.79
C ASP A 54 31.29 18.75 -7.38
N ALA A 55 30.44 17.78 -7.00
CA ALA A 55 29.08 18.01 -6.56
C ALA A 55 28.93 18.00 -5.04
N VAL A 56 27.85 18.62 -4.55
CA VAL A 56 27.40 18.43 -3.18
C VAL A 56 26.61 17.12 -3.12
N VAL A 57 27.30 16.02 -2.79
CA VAL A 57 26.68 14.72 -2.49
C VAL A 57 26.33 14.66 -1.00
N VAL A 58 25.03 14.45 -0.70
CA VAL A 58 24.48 14.26 0.65
C VAL A 58 23.39 13.19 0.64
N GLY A 59 23.05 12.66 1.82
CA GLY A 59 22.08 11.58 1.91
C GLY A 59 21.80 11.13 3.34
N CYS A 60 20.88 10.19 3.52
CA CYS A 60 20.62 9.57 4.82
C CYS A 60 19.93 8.20 4.70
N SER A 61 19.97 7.44 5.79
CA SER A 61 19.17 6.23 5.98
C SER A 61 17.69 6.56 6.04
N THR A 62 16.84 5.63 5.61
CA THR A 62 15.40 5.84 5.52
C THR A 62 14.55 4.75 6.18
N SER A 63 13.27 5.06 6.31
CA SER A 63 12.18 4.13 6.59
C SER A 63 11.34 3.82 5.33
N GLY A 64 11.95 3.90 4.14
CA GLY A 64 11.37 3.77 2.80
C GLY A 64 11.90 4.86 1.85
N GLU A 65 12.41 4.47 0.68
CA GLU A 65 12.94 5.38 -0.33
C GLU A 65 11.86 5.82 -1.34
N ILE A 66 11.78 7.11 -1.67
CA ILE A 66 10.77 7.64 -2.60
C ILE A 66 11.40 7.90 -3.98
N SER A 67 10.84 7.28 -5.02
CA SER A 67 11.22 7.50 -6.42
C SER A 67 9.98 7.71 -7.29
N GLY A 68 9.70 8.96 -7.65
CA GLY A 68 8.47 9.33 -8.35
C GLY A 68 7.25 9.18 -7.44
N THR A 69 6.34 8.27 -7.79
CA THR A 69 5.22 7.86 -6.93
C THR A 69 5.43 6.49 -6.28
N ALA A 70 6.54 5.81 -6.58
CA ALA A 70 6.86 4.51 -6.02
C ALA A 70 7.61 4.65 -4.69
N VAL A 71 7.38 3.69 -3.79
CA VAL A 71 8.16 3.52 -2.55
C VAL A 71 8.95 2.22 -2.63
N HIS A 72 10.23 2.29 -2.29
CA HIS A 72 11.14 1.15 -2.25
C HIS A 72 11.64 0.88 -0.83
N ASP A 73 12.08 -0.35 -0.62
CA ASP A 73 12.84 -0.81 0.53
C ASP A 73 14.11 -1.51 0.01
N ASP A 74 15.10 -1.68 0.90
CA ASP A 74 16.38 -2.36 0.60
C ASP A 74 17.08 -1.82 -0.67
N SER A 75 16.94 -0.50 -0.89
CA SER A 75 17.35 0.19 -2.10
C SER A 75 18.24 1.40 -1.83
N LEU A 76 18.77 1.98 -2.90
CA LEU A 76 19.35 3.31 -2.92
C LEU A 76 18.64 4.12 -4.01
N ALA A 77 17.88 5.14 -3.61
CA ALA A 77 17.29 6.14 -4.47
C ALA A 77 18.22 7.37 -4.59
N ILE A 78 18.45 7.80 -5.83
CA ILE A 78 19.40 8.84 -6.18
C ILE A 78 18.70 9.91 -7.02
N SER A 79 18.84 11.17 -6.62
CA SER A 79 18.42 12.33 -7.39
C SER A 79 19.58 13.28 -7.66
N VAL A 80 19.74 13.67 -8.91
CA VAL A 80 20.78 14.60 -9.36
C VAL A 80 20.11 15.87 -9.88
N ALA A 81 20.36 16.98 -9.20
CA ALA A 81 19.88 18.32 -9.56
C ALA A 81 21.07 19.18 -10.01
N SER A 82 21.08 19.55 -11.28
CA SER A 82 22.05 20.48 -11.88
C SER A 82 21.39 21.84 -12.08
N PHE A 83 21.88 22.86 -11.39
CA PHE A 83 21.39 24.23 -11.50
C PHE A 83 22.15 25.02 -12.56
N ASP A 84 21.47 25.92 -13.27
CA ASP A 84 22.10 26.76 -14.28
C ASP A 84 22.77 27.99 -13.64
N ALA A 85 22.13 28.57 -12.63
CA ALA A 85 22.58 29.79 -11.94
C ALA A 85 22.80 29.60 -10.42
N THR A 86 22.03 28.74 -9.78
CA THR A 86 22.05 28.53 -8.32
C THR A 86 23.37 27.88 -7.87
N GLU A 87 24.05 28.47 -6.89
CA GLU A 87 25.19 27.84 -6.22
C GLU A 87 24.72 26.95 -5.06
N VAL A 88 25.42 25.84 -4.84
CA VAL A 88 25.14 24.87 -3.78
C VAL A 88 26.37 24.75 -2.90
N ARG A 89 26.20 24.84 -1.58
CA ARG A 89 27.27 24.65 -0.59
C ARG A 89 26.76 23.78 0.54
N LYS A 90 27.63 22.97 1.15
CA LYS A 90 27.31 22.18 2.35
C LYS A 90 28.10 22.64 3.56
N SER A 91 27.55 22.39 4.73
CA SER A 91 28.25 22.39 6.01
C SER A 91 27.83 21.15 6.79
N VAL A 92 28.74 20.61 7.59
CA VAL A 92 28.58 19.35 8.34
C VAL A 92 28.93 19.61 9.79
N VAL A 93 28.13 19.11 10.72
CA VAL A 93 28.38 19.23 12.17
C VAL A 93 28.13 17.87 12.83
N GLU A 94 29.02 17.46 13.74
CA GLU A 94 28.87 16.27 14.56
C GLU A 94 28.24 16.63 15.92
N VAL A 95 27.39 15.74 16.44
CA VAL A 95 26.58 15.94 17.64
C VAL A 95 26.79 14.76 18.58
N GLU A 96 27.84 14.83 19.41
CA GLU A 96 28.18 13.73 20.33
C GLU A 96 27.07 13.42 21.35
N ASP A 97 26.35 14.46 21.79
CA ASP A 97 25.28 14.43 22.78
C ASP A 97 24.07 15.25 22.28
N PRO A 98 22.82 14.71 22.34
CA PRO A 98 21.61 15.45 21.97
C PRO A 98 21.47 16.84 22.63
N ALA A 99 22.02 17.07 23.81
CA ALA A 99 22.01 18.37 24.49
C ALA A 99 22.72 19.48 23.69
N HIS A 100 23.71 19.14 22.84
CA HIS A 100 24.43 20.10 22.00
C HIS A 100 23.73 20.40 20.67
N SER A 101 22.53 19.86 20.41
CA SER A 101 21.83 20.02 19.13
C SER A 101 21.55 21.50 18.77
N ALA A 102 21.25 22.35 19.76
CA ALA A 102 21.07 23.79 19.52
C ALA A 102 22.37 24.51 19.13
N GLU A 103 23.50 24.13 19.73
CA GLU A 103 24.81 24.66 19.34
C GLU A 103 25.14 24.22 17.91
N ALA A 104 24.91 22.94 17.59
CA ALA A 104 25.14 22.38 16.27
C ALA A 104 24.30 23.06 15.19
N GLY A 105 23.01 23.30 15.45
CA GLY A 105 22.12 24.06 14.56
C GLY A 105 22.58 25.51 14.37
N GLY A 106 23.05 26.15 15.44
CA GLY A 106 23.61 27.49 15.39
C GLY A 106 24.93 27.54 14.59
N ALA A 107 25.81 26.55 14.76
CA ALA A 107 27.06 26.43 14.02
C ALA A 107 26.80 26.19 12.53
N LEU A 108 25.88 25.28 12.20
CA LEU A 108 25.45 24.97 10.85
C LEU A 108 24.84 26.19 10.14
N GLY A 109 23.95 26.92 10.85
CA GLY A 109 23.36 28.16 10.35
C GLY A 109 24.39 29.25 10.10
N ARG A 110 25.34 29.46 11.03
CA ARG A 110 26.44 30.44 10.87
C ARG A 110 27.38 30.10 9.71
N ALA A 111 27.68 28.82 9.50
CA ALA A 111 28.55 28.37 8.41
C ALA A 111 27.93 28.52 7.02
N LEU A 112 26.60 28.42 6.91
CA LEU A 112 25.85 28.60 5.67
C LEU A 112 25.38 30.04 5.44
N ALA A 113 25.35 30.89 6.47
CA ALA A 113 24.93 32.29 6.34
C ALA A 113 25.86 33.06 5.39
N GLY A 114 25.30 33.58 4.29
CA GLY A 114 26.06 34.36 3.32
C GLY A 114 25.18 35.08 2.29
N PRO A 115 25.76 36.00 1.50
CA PRO A 115 25.04 36.74 0.47
C PRO A 115 24.34 35.80 -0.52
N GLY A 116 23.08 36.09 -0.83
CA GLY A 116 22.29 35.33 -1.80
C GLY A 116 21.71 34.00 -1.29
N LEU A 117 21.94 33.59 -0.04
CA LEU A 117 21.31 32.40 0.55
C LEU A 117 19.78 32.56 0.51
N ARG A 118 19.08 31.61 -0.13
CA ARG A 118 17.61 31.59 -0.23
C ARG A 118 16.99 30.44 0.56
N ALA A 119 17.67 29.30 0.67
CA ALA A 119 17.20 28.16 1.45
C ALA A 119 18.34 27.31 2.02
N VAL A 120 18.02 26.54 3.06
CA VAL A 120 18.86 25.48 3.63
C VAL A 120 18.04 24.18 3.68
N PHE A 121 18.53 23.13 3.03
CA PHE A 121 17.98 21.78 3.15
C PHE A 121 18.82 20.96 4.14
N VAL A 122 18.19 20.38 5.17
CA VAL A 122 18.87 19.73 6.30
C VAL A 122 18.58 18.22 6.32
N LEU A 123 19.63 17.41 6.47
CA LEU A 123 19.52 16.01 6.83
C LEU A 123 20.23 15.80 8.17
N SER A 124 19.50 15.28 9.14
CA SER A 124 20.00 15.01 10.50
C SER A 124 19.96 13.52 10.80
N ASP A 125 20.88 13.03 11.63
CA ASP A 125 20.68 11.78 12.35
C ASP A 125 19.35 11.84 13.14
N GLY A 126 18.62 10.72 13.20
CA GLY A 126 17.27 10.68 13.77
C GLY A 126 17.18 10.19 15.22
N LEU A 127 18.30 9.78 15.82
CA LEU A 127 18.35 9.14 17.14
C LEU A 127 19.27 9.88 18.12
N GLY A 128 20.41 10.39 17.63
CA GLY A 128 21.43 11.10 18.41
C GLY A 128 21.27 12.62 18.46
N VAL A 129 20.24 13.20 17.83
CA VAL A 129 20.03 14.65 17.71
C VAL A 129 18.62 15.03 18.16
N ASN A 130 18.50 16.02 19.06
CA ASN A 130 17.22 16.63 19.35
C ASN A 130 16.87 17.64 18.25
N GLY A 131 15.97 17.25 17.34
CA GLY A 131 15.53 18.10 16.23
C GLY A 131 14.86 19.41 16.65
N SER A 132 14.25 19.48 17.85
CA SER A 132 13.62 20.72 18.34
C SER A 132 14.68 21.77 18.71
N GLU A 133 15.73 21.34 19.41
CA GLU A 133 16.89 22.16 19.74
C GLU A 133 17.71 22.51 18.48
N LEU A 134 17.92 21.55 17.57
CA LEU A 134 18.59 21.78 16.27
C LEU A 134 17.93 22.93 15.49
N VAL A 135 16.60 22.90 15.38
CA VAL A 135 15.83 23.92 14.69
C VAL A 135 15.87 25.27 15.43
N ARG A 136 15.85 25.27 16.77
CA ARG A 136 16.05 26.49 17.57
C ARG A 136 17.39 27.15 17.26
N GLY A 137 18.47 26.36 17.18
CA GLY A 137 19.80 26.82 16.78
C GLY A 137 19.83 27.43 15.38
N LEU A 138 19.26 26.73 14.39
CA LEU A 138 19.16 27.18 13.00
C LEU A 138 18.38 28.49 12.86
N ASN A 139 17.19 28.58 13.46
CA ASN A 139 16.36 29.80 13.47
C ASN A 139 17.03 30.97 14.20
N GLY A 140 17.90 30.70 15.18
CA GLY A 140 18.70 31.70 15.88
C GLY A 140 19.84 32.28 15.03
N ALA A 141 20.49 31.44 14.22
CA ALA A 141 21.67 31.80 13.44
C ALA A 141 21.37 32.29 12.00
N LEU A 142 20.30 31.82 11.38
CA LEU A 142 19.96 32.18 10.00
C LEU A 142 19.19 33.52 9.91
N PRO A 143 19.40 34.31 8.83
CA PRO A 143 18.61 35.50 8.56
C PRO A 143 17.14 35.18 8.30
N ASP A 144 16.26 36.12 8.66
CA ASP A 144 14.83 35.97 8.42
C ASP A 144 14.53 35.93 6.90
N GLY A 145 13.66 35.00 6.50
CA GLY A 145 13.27 34.80 5.09
C GLY A 145 14.10 33.78 4.30
N VAL A 146 15.11 33.16 4.92
CA VAL A 146 15.73 31.91 4.43
C VAL A 146 14.80 30.74 4.73
N VAL A 147 14.44 29.96 3.72
CA VAL A 147 13.57 28.79 3.91
C VAL A 147 14.41 27.61 4.41
N VAL A 148 14.08 27.05 5.58
CA VAL A 148 14.79 25.88 6.13
C VAL A 148 13.85 24.69 6.13
N THR A 149 14.18 23.66 5.35
CA THR A 149 13.42 22.40 5.29
C THR A 149 14.34 21.19 5.38
N GLY A 150 13.80 19.99 5.52
CA GLY A 150 14.61 18.79 5.68
C GLY A 150 13.92 17.64 6.38
N GLY A 151 14.72 16.70 6.89
CA GLY A 151 14.24 15.57 7.67
C GLY A 151 15.31 14.92 8.54
N LEU A 152 14.83 14.13 9.50
CA LEU A 152 15.62 13.25 10.35
C LEU A 152 15.64 11.84 9.75
N ALA A 153 16.84 11.28 9.62
CA ALA A 153 17.09 9.94 9.10
C ALA A 153 16.27 8.88 9.86
N GLY A 154 15.89 7.81 9.18
CA GLY A 154 15.09 6.73 9.76
C GLY A 154 15.73 5.36 9.59
N ASP A 155 15.24 4.37 10.35
CA ASP A 155 15.57 2.96 10.17
C ASP A 155 14.36 2.02 10.32
N GLY A 156 13.26 2.38 9.65
CA GLY A 156 12.00 1.63 9.69
C GLY A 156 11.31 1.80 11.04
N THR A 157 10.90 0.70 11.68
CA THR A 157 10.29 0.71 13.02
C THR A 157 11.25 0.37 14.16
N ARG A 158 12.55 0.25 13.87
CA ARG A 158 13.55 -0.22 14.83
C ARG A 158 14.00 0.86 15.80
N PHE A 159 14.27 2.08 15.31
CA PHE A 159 14.86 3.16 16.08
C PHE A 159 16.23 2.78 16.69
N GLU A 160 17.03 1.99 15.97
CA GLU A 160 18.29 1.42 16.46
C GLU A 160 19.52 2.10 15.86
N LYS A 161 19.52 2.35 14.54
CA LYS A 161 20.71 2.81 13.82
C LYS A 161 20.38 3.61 12.57
N THR A 162 20.69 4.91 12.59
CA THR A 162 20.59 5.79 11.43
C THR A 162 21.96 6.23 10.91
N TRP A 163 22.03 6.62 9.63
CA TRP A 163 23.23 7.24 9.05
C TRP A 163 22.89 8.47 8.22
N VAL A 164 23.84 9.41 8.15
CA VAL A 164 23.84 10.57 7.26
C VAL A 164 25.10 10.50 6.39
N LEU A 165 24.94 10.66 5.08
CA LEU A 165 26.03 10.73 4.13
C LEU A 165 26.54 12.17 4.04
N ALA A 166 27.77 12.38 4.49
CA ALA A 166 28.49 13.63 4.37
C ALA A 166 29.96 13.36 4.04
N ASP A 167 30.56 14.22 3.20
CA ASP A 167 31.97 14.12 2.78
C ASP A 167 32.41 12.73 2.28
N GLY A 168 31.50 12.03 1.60
CA GLY A 168 31.72 10.71 1.04
C GLY A 168 31.65 9.56 2.04
N VAL A 169 31.26 9.81 3.29
CA VAL A 169 31.19 8.81 4.37
C VAL A 169 29.80 8.81 5.01
N MET A 170 29.24 7.62 5.24
CA MET A 170 28.02 7.44 6.02
C MET A 170 28.37 7.40 7.51
N ARG A 171 27.74 8.25 8.34
CA ARG A 171 27.99 8.34 9.79
C ARG A 171 26.71 8.62 10.56
N SER A 172 26.58 8.04 11.75
CA SER A 172 25.57 8.45 12.73
C SER A 172 26.01 9.73 13.46
N LYS A 173 25.11 10.35 14.23
CA LYS A 173 25.36 11.57 15.02
C LYS A 173 25.86 12.79 14.21
N VAL A 174 25.51 12.87 12.94
CA VAL A 174 25.91 13.97 12.04
C VAL A 174 24.67 14.71 11.54
N VAL A 175 24.80 16.02 11.39
CA VAL A 175 23.85 16.89 10.69
C VAL A 175 24.57 17.53 9.50
N VAL A 176 23.97 17.42 8.32
CA VAL A 176 24.41 18.12 7.11
C VAL A 176 23.36 19.13 6.67
N GLY A 177 23.79 20.36 6.41
CA GLY A 177 22.97 21.42 5.85
C GLY A 177 23.49 21.81 4.48
N VAL A 178 22.61 21.83 3.49
CA VAL A 178 22.87 22.28 2.11
C VAL A 178 22.26 23.66 1.93
N GLY A 179 23.11 24.68 1.86
CA GLY A 179 22.69 26.03 1.48
C GLY A 179 22.57 26.16 -0.04
N LEU A 180 21.48 26.76 -0.50
CA LEU A 180 21.23 27.07 -1.90
C LEU A 180 21.14 28.60 -2.09
N TYR A 181 21.92 29.12 -3.04
CA TYR A 181 22.20 30.55 -3.20
C TYR A 181 21.91 31.03 -4.62
N GLY A 182 21.25 32.18 -4.76
CA GLY A 182 21.04 32.86 -6.04
C GLY A 182 19.63 33.42 -6.21
N ASP A 183 19.53 34.52 -6.94
CA ASP A 183 18.27 35.26 -7.06
C ASP A 183 17.25 34.61 -8.02
N ARG A 184 17.65 33.59 -8.78
CA ARG A 184 16.73 32.79 -9.62
C ARG A 184 16.12 31.60 -8.90
N LEU A 185 16.63 31.22 -7.73
CA LEU A 185 16.14 30.06 -7.01
C LEU A 185 14.74 30.33 -6.44
N GLN A 186 13.78 29.54 -6.90
CA GLN A 186 12.46 29.43 -6.29
C GLN A 186 12.45 28.23 -5.34
N VAL A 187 11.93 28.45 -4.13
CA VAL A 187 11.73 27.40 -3.14
C VAL A 187 10.29 27.50 -2.64
N GLY A 188 9.49 26.50 -2.99
CA GLY A 188 8.18 26.25 -2.39
C GLY A 188 8.30 25.24 -1.26
N HIS A 189 7.52 25.37 -0.19
CA HIS A 189 7.47 24.38 0.87
C HIS A 189 6.06 24.22 1.43
N GLY A 190 5.73 23.04 1.94
CA GLY A 190 4.48 22.79 2.63
C GLY A 190 4.61 21.61 3.57
N SER A 191 3.93 21.65 4.72
CA SER A 191 3.91 20.57 5.69
C SER A 191 2.50 20.39 6.28
N LYS A 192 1.97 19.17 6.20
CA LYS A 192 0.64 18.79 6.73
C LYS A 192 0.57 17.33 7.16
N GLY A 193 -0.20 17.08 8.22
CA GLY A 193 -0.37 15.74 8.80
C GLY A 193 -1.67 15.03 8.44
N GLY A 194 -2.81 15.72 8.39
CA GLY A 194 -4.11 15.03 8.23
C GLY A 194 -4.50 14.22 9.47
N TRP A 195 -4.23 14.74 10.66
CA TRP A 195 -4.63 14.15 11.95
C TRP A 195 -5.68 15.06 12.60
N ASP A 196 -6.75 14.45 13.11
CA ASP A 196 -7.84 15.13 13.82
C ASP A 196 -7.67 14.91 15.33
N ALA A 197 -7.74 15.99 16.11
CA ALA A 197 -7.62 15.94 17.57
C ALA A 197 -8.93 15.47 18.23
N PHE A 198 -8.84 14.69 19.30
CA PHE A 198 -9.97 14.13 20.04
C PHE A 198 -9.71 14.01 21.54
N GLY A 199 -10.78 13.82 22.32
CA GLY A 199 -10.71 13.74 23.79
C GLY A 199 -10.43 15.10 24.46
N PRO A 200 -10.19 15.13 25.77
CA PRO A 200 -9.91 16.36 26.52
C PRO A 200 -8.49 16.87 26.24
N GLU A 201 -8.35 18.19 26.17
CA GLU A 201 -7.03 18.85 26.25
C GLU A 201 -6.50 18.76 27.69
N ARG A 202 -5.19 18.53 27.84
CA ARG A 202 -4.46 18.26 29.10
C ARG A 202 -3.26 19.20 29.24
N ILE A 203 -2.94 19.63 30.45
CA ILE A 203 -1.80 20.52 30.72
C ILE A 203 -0.56 19.66 31.03
N ILE A 204 0.58 19.97 30.39
CA ILE A 204 1.89 19.42 30.75
C ILE A 204 2.30 20.03 32.10
N THR A 205 2.26 19.23 33.17
CA THR A 205 2.66 19.69 34.51
C THR A 205 4.07 19.28 34.90
N ARG A 206 4.66 18.28 34.24
CA ARG A 206 6.09 17.97 34.37
C ARG A 206 6.69 17.32 33.13
N SER A 207 7.80 17.86 32.63
CA SER A 207 8.56 17.30 31.50
C SER A 207 10.04 17.68 31.56
N ALA A 208 10.88 16.96 30.82
CA ALA A 208 12.28 17.30 30.58
C ALA A 208 12.61 17.08 29.10
N GLY A 209 12.74 18.17 28.34
CA GLY A 209 12.89 18.10 26.87
C GLY A 209 11.72 17.38 26.21
N ASN A 210 12.00 16.23 25.62
CA ASN A 210 11.02 15.34 24.98
C ASN A 210 10.45 14.23 25.88
N VAL A 211 10.86 14.17 27.16
CA VAL A 211 10.34 13.19 28.14
C VAL A 211 9.22 13.82 28.96
N LEU A 212 8.01 13.29 28.82
CA LEU A 212 6.80 13.70 29.51
C LEU A 212 6.55 12.81 30.74
N PHE A 213 6.53 13.42 31.92
CA PHE A 213 6.28 12.71 33.17
C PHE A 213 4.85 12.87 33.68
N GLU A 214 4.28 14.08 33.60
CA GLU A 214 2.98 14.38 34.21
C GLU A 214 2.06 15.24 33.34
N LEU A 215 0.78 14.85 33.31
CA LEU A 215 -0.34 15.58 32.72
C LEU A 215 -1.39 15.82 33.80
N ASP A 216 -1.85 17.07 33.94
CA ASP A 216 -2.79 17.50 34.99
C ASP A 216 -2.40 17.04 36.42
N GLY A 217 -1.09 17.00 36.73
CA GLY A 217 -0.56 16.54 38.01
C GLY A 217 -0.67 15.03 38.26
N LYS A 218 -0.86 14.24 37.18
CA LYS A 218 -0.91 12.78 37.23
C LYS A 218 0.13 12.17 36.29
N PRO A 219 0.69 10.98 36.59
CA PRO A 219 1.64 10.31 35.70
C PRO A 219 1.09 10.11 34.29
N ALA A 220 1.84 10.59 33.30
CA ALA A 220 1.36 10.73 31.93
C ALA A 220 1.12 9.37 31.26
N LEU A 221 2.00 8.38 31.52
CA LEU A 221 1.87 7.04 30.94
C LEU A 221 0.56 6.36 31.36
N ASP A 222 0.14 6.45 32.63
CA ASP A 222 -1.09 5.82 33.11
C ASP A 222 -2.34 6.42 32.45
N LEU A 223 -2.41 7.75 32.34
CA LEU A 223 -3.51 8.41 31.65
C LEU A 223 -3.57 7.99 30.18
N TYR A 224 -2.41 7.92 29.52
CA TYR A 224 -2.31 7.48 28.13
C TYR A 224 -2.77 6.02 27.96
N LYS A 225 -2.32 5.11 28.84
CA LYS A 225 -2.78 3.72 28.88
C LYS A 225 -4.28 3.59 29.16
N GLN A 226 -4.83 4.44 30.03
CA GLN A 226 -6.27 4.48 30.28
C GLN A 226 -7.07 4.84 29.01
N TYR A 227 -6.54 5.73 28.17
CA TYR A 227 -7.16 6.09 26.89
C TYR A 227 -7.01 5.02 25.81
N LEU A 228 -5.85 4.35 25.73
CA LEU A 228 -5.60 3.30 24.73
C LEU A 228 -6.30 1.97 25.06
N GLY A 229 -6.70 1.75 26.32
CA GLY A 229 -7.39 0.53 26.73
C GLY A 229 -6.56 -0.72 26.43
N ALA A 230 -7.11 -1.65 25.65
CA ALA A 230 -6.40 -2.87 25.25
C ALA A 230 -5.10 -2.59 24.46
N LYS A 231 -5.05 -1.52 23.65
CA LYS A 231 -3.87 -1.14 22.85
C LYS A 231 -2.69 -0.67 23.70
N ALA A 232 -2.87 -0.45 25.00
CA ALA A 232 -1.79 -0.17 25.94
C ALA A 232 -0.77 -1.33 26.04
N ALA A 233 -1.18 -2.56 25.72
CA ALA A 233 -0.29 -3.73 25.70
C ALA A 233 0.69 -3.75 24.51
N GLU A 234 0.44 -2.93 23.49
CA GLU A 234 1.25 -2.80 22.27
C GLU A 234 2.20 -1.58 22.33
N LEU A 235 2.37 -0.94 23.50
CA LEU A 235 3.24 0.23 23.62
C LEU A 235 4.73 -0.16 23.54
N PRO A 236 5.59 0.69 22.92
CA PRO A 236 5.28 2.02 22.39
C PRO A 236 4.67 2.03 20.97
N SER A 237 4.68 0.93 20.22
CA SER A 237 4.34 0.95 18.79
C SER A 237 2.89 1.35 18.48
N SER A 238 1.92 0.98 19.32
CA SER A 238 0.54 1.46 19.19
C SER A 238 0.39 2.97 19.41
N GLY A 239 1.39 3.64 20.00
CA GLY A 239 1.43 5.09 20.14
C GLY A 239 1.59 5.84 18.81
N LEU A 240 2.06 5.18 17.76
CA LEU A 240 2.12 5.74 16.40
C LEU A 240 0.72 6.00 15.81
N LEU A 241 -0.31 5.34 16.33
CA LEU A 241 -1.71 5.52 15.94
C LEU A 241 -2.41 6.68 16.69
N PHE A 242 -1.81 7.17 17.79
CA PHE A 242 -2.45 8.13 18.70
C PHE A 242 -1.52 9.28 19.14
N PRO A 243 -0.84 9.98 18.21
CA PRO A 243 0.11 11.04 18.56
C PRO A 243 -0.59 12.21 19.29
N LEU A 244 0.19 13.08 19.93
CA LEU A 244 -0.32 14.24 20.65
C LEU A 244 -0.25 15.52 19.81
N ALA A 245 -1.35 16.27 19.74
CA ALA A 245 -1.36 17.67 19.34
C ALA A 245 -0.84 18.52 20.51
N LEU A 246 0.34 19.10 20.37
CA LEU A 246 0.97 20.03 21.31
C LEU A 246 0.66 21.48 20.91
N ARG A 247 0.16 22.27 21.85
CA ARG A 247 0.12 23.74 21.78
C ARG A 247 1.23 24.32 22.65
N ASP A 248 2.02 25.23 22.09
CA ASP A 248 3.11 25.88 22.84
C ASP A 248 2.52 26.85 23.90
N PRO A 249 3.06 26.90 25.14
CA PRO A 249 2.59 27.84 26.15
C PRO A 249 2.78 29.31 25.75
N ASN A 250 3.78 29.61 24.91
CA ASN A 250 4.12 30.95 24.44
C ASN A 250 3.44 31.30 23.10
N ASP A 251 3.06 30.29 22.31
CA ASP A 251 2.34 30.43 21.04
C ASP A 251 1.24 29.36 20.93
N ARG A 252 0.03 29.74 21.36
CA ARG A 252 -1.13 28.82 21.40
C ARG A 252 -1.80 28.58 20.05
N GLU A 253 -1.50 29.41 19.04
CA GLU A 253 -2.00 29.21 17.68
C GLU A 253 -1.17 28.16 16.94
N LYS A 254 0.13 28.08 17.27
CA LYS A 254 1.02 27.02 16.82
C LYS A 254 0.67 25.67 17.46
N VAL A 255 0.20 24.75 16.61
CA VAL A 255 -0.04 23.35 16.94
C VAL A 255 1.00 22.48 16.23
N LEU A 256 1.78 21.74 17.01
CA LEU A 256 2.72 20.73 16.51
C LEU A 256 2.23 19.33 16.87
N VAL A 257 2.60 18.32 16.08
CA VAL A 257 2.31 16.92 16.42
C VAL A 257 3.54 16.31 17.09
N ARG A 258 3.31 15.44 18.08
CA ARG A 258 4.34 14.71 18.82
C ARG A 258 4.07 13.21 18.80
N THR A 259 4.96 12.47 18.15
CA THR A 259 4.93 11.00 18.08
C THR A 259 5.54 10.38 19.34
N LEU A 260 4.87 9.39 19.92
CA LEU A 260 5.44 8.57 21.00
C LEU A 260 6.53 7.64 20.42
N LEU A 261 7.73 7.69 20.99
CA LEU A 261 8.86 6.83 20.62
C LEU A 261 9.10 5.71 21.63
N ALA A 262 9.03 6.02 22.93
CA ALA A 262 9.29 5.05 24.00
C ALA A 262 8.44 5.33 25.24
N VAL A 263 8.32 4.33 26.10
CA VAL A 263 7.67 4.41 27.41
C VAL A 263 8.59 3.83 28.48
N ASP A 264 8.53 4.39 29.69
CA ASP A 264 9.22 3.86 30.86
C ASP A 264 8.18 3.51 31.93
N GLU A 265 8.07 2.21 32.26
CA GLU A 265 7.10 1.69 33.22
C GLU A 265 7.47 2.00 34.68
N GLU A 266 8.75 2.16 35.00
CA GLU A 266 9.24 2.44 36.35
C GLU A 266 9.13 3.94 36.65
N ALA A 267 9.61 4.78 35.72
CA ALA A 267 9.47 6.24 35.80
C ALA A 267 8.05 6.74 35.46
N ARG A 268 7.21 5.88 34.87
CA ARG A 268 5.83 6.15 34.40
C ARG A 268 5.75 7.33 33.42
N SER A 269 6.77 7.43 32.56
CA SER A 269 6.97 8.52 31.61
C SER A 269 6.89 8.06 30.16
N MET A 270 6.78 9.03 29.26
CA MET A 270 6.65 8.85 27.81
C MET A 270 7.65 9.73 27.09
N THR A 271 8.40 9.17 26.13
CA THR A 271 9.41 9.89 25.34
C THR A 271 8.91 10.11 23.92
N PHE A 272 9.00 11.33 23.43
CA PHE A 272 8.44 11.74 22.14
C PHE A 272 9.50 12.19 21.11
N ALA A 273 9.11 12.25 19.84
CA ALA A 273 9.93 12.73 18.73
C ALA A 273 10.03 14.28 18.64
N GLY A 274 10.15 14.94 19.79
CA GLY A 274 10.28 16.39 19.92
C GLY A 274 9.91 16.90 21.31
N ASP A 275 10.33 18.12 21.64
CA ASP A 275 10.15 18.68 22.99
C ASP A 275 8.67 18.94 23.33
N LEU A 276 8.38 18.88 24.63
CA LEU A 276 7.07 19.07 25.26
C LEU A 276 7.21 20.05 26.44
N PRO A 277 7.10 21.37 26.22
CA PRO A 277 7.34 22.38 27.26
C PRO A 277 6.29 22.35 28.37
N GLU A 278 6.72 22.49 29.63
CA GLU A 278 5.84 22.63 30.80
C GLU A 278 4.90 23.84 30.66
N GLY A 279 3.66 23.69 31.10
CA GLY A 279 2.60 24.68 30.93
C GLY A 279 1.97 24.71 29.52
N GLY A 280 2.57 24.01 28.54
CA GLY A 280 1.92 23.72 27.27
C GLY A 280 0.74 22.77 27.43
N THR A 281 -0.09 22.66 26.40
CA THR A 281 -1.24 21.73 26.41
C THR A 281 -1.14 20.68 25.32
N VAL A 282 -1.64 19.48 25.62
CA VAL A 282 -1.67 18.34 24.71
C VAL A 282 -3.05 17.72 24.58
N GLN A 283 -3.38 17.21 23.40
CA GLN A 283 -4.62 16.50 23.10
C GLN A 283 -4.31 15.28 22.24
N LEU A 284 -5.01 14.16 22.43
CA LEU A 284 -4.84 12.98 21.56
C LEU A 284 -5.26 13.29 20.13
N MET A 285 -4.65 12.64 19.16
CA MET A 285 -5.03 12.73 17.74
C MET A 285 -5.24 11.35 17.15
N LYS A 286 -6.11 11.26 16.14
CA LYS A 286 -6.26 10.07 15.28
C LYS A 286 -6.32 10.49 13.82
N ALA A 287 -6.01 9.58 12.92
CA ALA A 287 -6.20 9.75 11.49
C ALA A 287 -6.80 8.48 10.90
N ASP A 288 -7.57 8.65 9.84
CA ASP A 288 -7.84 7.59 8.87
C ASP A 288 -6.93 7.76 7.64
N PHE A 289 -6.91 6.73 6.80
CA PHE A 289 -6.12 6.69 5.58
C PHE A 289 -6.38 7.87 4.62
N ASP A 290 -7.64 8.27 4.45
CA ASP A 290 -8.02 9.29 3.46
C ASP A 290 -7.59 10.69 3.95
N ARG A 291 -7.68 10.93 5.27
CA ARG A 291 -7.14 12.14 5.91
C ARG A 291 -5.64 12.28 5.74
N LEU A 292 -4.88 11.20 5.84
CA LEU A 292 -3.44 11.22 5.58
C LEU A 292 -3.15 11.62 4.12
N VAL A 293 -3.82 10.99 3.15
CA VAL A 293 -3.66 11.30 1.71
C VAL A 293 -4.06 12.75 1.40
N ASP A 294 -5.16 13.24 1.98
CA ASP A 294 -5.57 14.64 1.89
C ASP A 294 -4.54 15.58 2.55
N GLY A 295 -3.89 15.17 3.63
CA GLY A 295 -2.76 15.88 4.24
C GLY A 295 -1.59 16.04 3.28
N ALA A 296 -1.22 14.99 2.54
CA ALA A 296 -0.16 15.06 1.52
C ALA A 296 -0.53 15.99 0.35
N ARG A 297 -1.78 15.92 -0.13
CA ARG A 297 -2.34 16.87 -1.11
C ARG A 297 -2.25 18.32 -0.61
N ASP A 298 -2.61 18.57 0.63
CA ASP A 298 -2.64 19.92 1.20
C ASP A 298 -1.22 20.45 1.49
N ALA A 299 -0.25 19.58 1.82
CA ALA A 299 1.17 19.92 1.83
C ALA A 299 1.65 20.32 0.43
N ALA A 300 1.26 19.57 -0.61
CA ALA A 300 1.63 19.86 -1.99
C ALA A 300 1.05 21.20 -2.47
N ALA A 301 -0.22 21.48 -2.17
CA ALA A 301 -0.86 22.76 -2.47
C ALA A 301 -0.20 23.93 -1.70
N ALA A 302 0.21 23.71 -0.45
CA ALA A 302 0.86 24.73 0.38
C ALA A 302 2.24 25.17 -0.15
N THR A 303 2.89 24.37 -1.02
CA THR A 303 4.16 24.77 -1.67
C THR A 303 4.04 26.06 -2.50
N GLY A 304 2.83 26.42 -2.94
CA GLY A 304 2.59 27.56 -3.82
C GLY A 304 3.16 27.41 -5.23
N PHE A 305 3.65 26.22 -5.59
CA PHE A 305 4.25 25.95 -6.89
C PHE A 305 3.19 25.62 -7.95
N GLY A 306 3.37 26.13 -9.17
CA GLY A 306 2.45 25.89 -10.29
C GLY A 306 2.99 26.40 -11.63
N ALA A 307 2.18 26.32 -12.69
CA ALA A 307 2.60 26.53 -14.09
C ALA A 307 3.29 27.87 -14.38
N ALA A 308 2.99 28.92 -13.62
CA ALA A 308 3.61 30.24 -13.73
C ALA A 308 4.94 30.39 -12.96
N SER A 309 5.38 29.35 -12.23
CA SER A 309 6.58 29.39 -11.40
C SER A 309 7.84 29.11 -12.22
N ALA A 310 7.89 27.98 -12.92
CA ALA A 310 9.10 27.53 -13.62
C ALA A 310 9.42 28.32 -14.89
N ALA A 311 10.72 28.48 -15.18
CA ALA A 311 11.17 28.94 -16.49
C ALA A 311 10.81 27.93 -17.61
N PRO A 312 10.48 28.38 -18.84
CA PRO A 312 10.23 27.46 -19.96
C PRO A 312 11.41 26.50 -20.20
N GLY A 313 11.16 25.21 -20.06
CA GLY A 313 12.18 24.16 -20.20
C GLY A 313 13.06 23.89 -18.98
N SER A 314 12.88 24.60 -17.85
CA SER A 314 13.51 24.24 -16.58
C SER A 314 12.75 23.09 -15.92
N HIS A 315 13.49 22.14 -15.36
CA HIS A 315 12.91 21.11 -14.50
C HIS A 315 12.61 21.68 -13.10
N ALA A 316 11.73 20.97 -12.37
CA ALA A 316 11.48 21.17 -10.95
C ALA A 316 11.62 19.83 -10.20
N LEU A 317 12.22 19.89 -9.01
CA LEU A 317 12.39 18.75 -8.10
C LEU A 317 11.57 18.99 -6.83
N ALA A 318 10.63 18.09 -6.53
CA ALA A 318 10.04 17.98 -5.20
C ALA A 318 10.80 16.94 -4.37
N VAL A 319 11.28 17.35 -3.21
CA VAL A 319 11.79 16.45 -2.16
C VAL A 319 10.69 16.25 -1.13
N ALA A 320 10.17 15.02 -1.06
CA ALA A 320 9.15 14.58 -0.13
C ALA A 320 9.79 13.91 1.09
N VAL A 321 9.55 14.47 2.27
CA VAL A 321 9.97 13.92 3.56
C VAL A 321 8.69 13.58 4.31
N SER A 322 8.36 12.30 4.44
CA SER A 322 7.10 11.83 5.05
C SER A 322 7.37 11.04 6.32
N CYS A 323 6.59 11.22 7.37
CA CYS A 323 6.85 10.51 8.63
C CYS A 323 6.62 9.00 8.49
N VAL A 324 7.51 8.17 9.06
CA VAL A 324 7.32 6.71 9.11
C VAL A 324 5.97 6.29 9.71
N GLY A 325 5.44 7.05 10.68
CA GLY A 325 4.13 6.77 11.27
C GLY A 325 2.98 6.80 10.24
N ARG A 326 3.09 7.66 9.21
CA ARG A 326 2.12 7.71 8.10
C ARG A 326 2.19 6.46 7.25
N ARG A 327 3.40 5.99 6.90
CA ARG A 327 3.62 4.75 6.15
C ARG A 327 2.99 3.55 6.85
N LEU A 328 3.13 3.46 8.18
CA LEU A 328 2.54 2.38 8.97
C LEU A 328 1.02 2.42 9.02
N VAL A 329 0.43 3.61 9.13
CA VAL A 329 -1.04 3.75 9.07
C VAL A 329 -1.55 3.49 7.65
N LEU A 330 -0.84 3.93 6.61
CA LEU A 330 -1.24 3.74 5.21
C LEU A 330 -1.08 2.29 4.72
N GLY A 331 -0.06 1.57 5.18
CA GLY A 331 0.21 0.20 4.76
C GLY A 331 0.37 0.08 3.25
N GLU A 332 -0.40 -0.81 2.61
CA GLU A 332 -0.43 -0.95 1.14
C GLU A 332 -0.87 0.34 0.41
N ARG A 333 -1.51 1.30 1.09
CA ARG A 333 -1.92 2.59 0.53
C ARG A 333 -0.81 3.65 0.52
N THR A 334 0.41 3.31 0.92
CA THR A 334 1.51 4.27 1.08
C THR A 334 1.82 5.08 -0.19
N GLU A 335 1.68 4.47 -1.38
CA GLU A 335 1.92 5.19 -2.64
C GLU A 335 0.81 6.21 -2.99
N GLU A 336 -0.40 6.06 -2.43
CA GLU A 336 -1.53 6.97 -2.68
C GLU A 336 -1.23 8.41 -2.22
N GLU A 337 -0.45 8.61 -1.16
CA GLU A 337 -0.06 9.96 -0.74
C GLU A 337 0.89 10.62 -1.75
N LEU A 338 1.78 9.87 -2.39
CA LEU A 338 2.67 10.36 -3.43
C LEU A 338 1.94 10.61 -4.76
N GLU A 339 0.96 9.77 -5.11
CA GLU A 339 0.05 10.04 -6.21
C GLU A 339 -0.72 11.36 -6.00
N ALA A 340 -1.21 11.61 -4.77
CA ALA A 340 -1.90 12.86 -4.45
C ALA A 340 -0.98 14.09 -4.61
N VAL A 341 0.31 13.98 -4.22
CA VAL A 341 1.31 15.01 -4.51
C VAL A 341 1.48 15.21 -6.01
N ARG A 342 1.71 14.15 -6.79
CA ARG A 342 1.91 14.20 -8.24
C ARG A 342 0.73 14.84 -8.97
N ARG A 343 -0.51 14.52 -8.56
CA ARG A 343 -1.75 15.09 -9.12
C ARG A 343 -1.92 16.58 -8.76
N THR A 344 -1.44 17.01 -7.60
CA THR A 344 -1.51 18.41 -7.13
C THR A 344 -0.43 19.29 -7.76
N LEU A 345 0.74 18.72 -8.04
CA LEU A 345 1.89 19.38 -8.65
C LEU A 345 2.23 18.74 -10.02
N PRO A 346 1.33 18.81 -11.02
CA PRO A 346 1.54 18.15 -12.32
C PRO A 346 2.76 18.71 -13.08
N GLU A 347 3.14 19.95 -12.80
CA GLU A 347 4.31 20.64 -13.38
C GLU A 347 5.65 20.14 -12.81
N VAL A 348 5.64 19.50 -11.63
CA VAL A 348 6.85 18.90 -11.06
C VAL A 348 7.08 17.57 -11.75
N GLN A 349 8.15 17.48 -12.55
CA GLN A 349 8.46 16.25 -13.27
C GLN A 349 9.12 15.20 -12.37
N HIS A 350 9.86 15.63 -11.34
CA HIS A 350 10.68 14.78 -10.48
C HIS A 350 10.24 14.88 -9.02
N ILE A 351 9.81 13.76 -8.46
CA ILE A 351 9.54 13.59 -7.02
C ILE A 351 10.56 12.58 -6.51
N ALA A 352 11.24 12.91 -5.41
CA ALA A 352 12.18 12.04 -4.71
C ALA A 352 12.08 12.29 -3.20
N GLY A 353 12.74 11.47 -2.40
CA GLY A 353 12.80 11.70 -0.95
C GLY A 353 12.79 10.41 -0.15
N PHE A 354 12.24 10.48 1.06
CA PHE A 354 12.32 9.38 2.01
C PHE A 354 11.26 9.44 3.12
N TYR A 355 11.04 8.30 3.76
CA TYR A 355 10.30 8.22 5.03
C TYR A 355 11.23 8.44 6.23
N SER A 356 10.82 9.33 7.13
CA SER A 356 11.65 10.02 8.13
C SER A 356 11.18 9.80 9.57
N TYR A 357 12.04 10.14 10.54
CA TYR A 357 11.69 10.19 11.97
C TYR A 357 11.26 11.58 12.47
N GLY A 358 11.31 12.59 11.61
CA GLY A 358 10.84 13.93 11.91
C GLY A 358 11.09 14.86 10.74
N GLU A 359 10.09 15.68 10.43
CA GLU A 359 10.12 16.54 9.25
C GLU A 359 10.47 17.98 9.65
N LEU A 360 11.36 18.63 8.89
CA LEU A 360 11.78 20.01 9.14
C LEU A 360 11.12 20.92 8.10
N SER A 361 10.33 21.89 8.56
CA SER A 361 9.66 22.86 7.67
C SER A 361 9.15 24.07 8.46
N PRO A 362 9.04 25.28 7.88
CA PRO A 362 8.25 26.33 8.50
C PRO A 362 6.78 25.94 8.56
N ALA A 363 6.14 26.16 9.71
CA ALA A 363 4.69 26.01 9.85
C ALA A 363 3.95 26.93 8.87
N ALA A 364 2.75 26.55 8.43
CA ALA A 364 1.98 27.33 7.46
C ALA A 364 1.70 28.76 7.98
N GLY A 365 2.25 29.78 7.29
CA GLY A 365 2.17 31.18 7.70
C GLY A 365 3.31 31.67 8.59
N SER A 366 4.20 30.78 9.07
CA SER A 366 5.42 31.15 9.79
C SER A 366 6.62 31.24 8.85
N ALA A 367 7.58 32.11 9.21
CA ALA A 367 8.89 32.17 8.58
C ALA A 367 9.96 31.30 9.29
N SER A 368 9.70 30.89 10.54
CA SER A 368 10.63 30.04 11.31
C SER A 368 10.38 28.56 11.03
N CYS A 369 11.45 27.78 10.91
CA CYS A 369 11.37 26.33 10.82
C CYS A 369 10.87 25.72 12.13
N ASP A 370 10.26 24.53 12.04
CA ASP A 370 9.85 23.73 13.18
C ASP A 370 10.11 22.24 12.94
N LEU A 371 10.26 21.47 14.02
CA LEU A 371 10.23 20.01 13.99
C LEU A 371 8.77 19.53 14.05
N HIS A 372 8.33 18.95 12.94
CA HIS A 372 7.05 18.28 12.79
C HIS A 372 7.23 16.77 12.93
N ASN A 373 6.16 16.08 13.34
CA ASN A 373 6.05 14.64 13.24
C ASN A 373 4.72 14.30 12.55
N GLN A 374 4.60 13.08 12.02
CA GLN A 374 3.37 12.58 11.39
C GLN A 374 2.90 13.41 10.18
N THR A 375 3.77 14.27 9.63
CA THR A 375 3.50 15.10 8.47
C THR A 375 4.11 14.51 7.21
N MET A 376 3.56 14.89 6.06
CA MET A 376 4.35 15.00 4.85
C MET A 376 4.83 16.44 4.72
N THR A 377 6.13 16.60 4.60
CA THR A 377 6.79 17.85 4.22
C THR A 377 7.31 17.75 2.79
N LEU A 378 6.97 18.75 1.97
CA LEU A 378 7.45 18.88 0.60
C LEU A 378 8.32 20.12 0.48
N THR A 379 9.44 20.00 -0.22
CA THR A 379 10.27 21.13 -0.66
C THR A 379 10.40 21.07 -2.17
N VAL A 380 10.02 22.14 -2.88
CA VAL A 380 10.10 22.21 -4.35
C VAL A 380 11.19 23.19 -4.75
N PHE A 381 12.19 22.71 -5.48
CA PHE A 381 13.29 23.51 -6.04
C PHE A 381 13.10 23.70 -7.54
N SER A 382 13.27 24.94 -8.01
CA SER A 382 13.28 25.28 -9.45
C SER A 382 14.01 26.61 -9.69
N GLU A 383 14.32 26.91 -10.95
CA GLU A 383 14.90 28.19 -11.35
C GLU A 383 13.94 29.01 -12.22
N ALA A 384 13.84 30.31 -11.90
CA ALA A 384 13.15 31.31 -12.70
C ALA A 384 13.99 31.73 -13.92
N ALA A 385 13.32 32.22 -14.98
CA ALA A 385 13.99 32.68 -16.20
C ALA A 385 14.77 33.99 -15.98
N GLU A 386 14.26 34.83 -15.08
CA GLU A 386 14.79 36.13 -14.69
C GLU A 386 15.03 36.15 -13.17
N ASP A 387 15.82 37.12 -12.70
CA ASP A 387 16.16 37.25 -11.29
C ASP A 387 14.91 37.67 -10.49
N LEU A 388 14.58 36.93 -9.42
CA LEU A 388 13.44 37.22 -8.57
C LEU A 388 13.70 38.50 -7.77
N PRO A 389 12.66 39.28 -7.43
CA PRO A 389 12.82 40.46 -6.59
C PRO A 389 13.57 40.12 -5.29
N ALA A 390 14.48 41.02 -4.90
CA ALA A 390 15.23 40.89 -3.66
C ALA A 390 14.26 40.76 -2.48
N ARG A 391 14.34 39.66 -1.73
CA ARG A 391 13.64 39.53 -0.45
C ARG A 391 14.24 40.56 0.52
N VAL A 392 13.38 41.17 1.35
CA VAL A 392 13.84 42.03 2.45
C VAL A 392 14.42 41.12 3.53
N VAL A 393 15.69 40.75 3.38
CA VAL A 393 16.44 40.00 4.39
C VAL A 393 16.90 41.01 5.44
N ALA A 394 16.17 41.07 6.55
CA ALA A 394 16.63 41.81 7.72
C ALA A 394 17.85 41.05 8.30
N ALA A 395 18.99 41.72 8.37
CA ALA A 395 20.12 41.19 9.10
C ALA A 395 19.75 41.15 10.59
N LYS A 396 19.63 39.94 11.15
CA LYS A 396 19.47 39.73 12.59
C LYS A 396 20.67 40.39 13.29
N PRO A 397 20.47 41.24 14.31
CA PRO A 397 21.60 41.76 15.07
C PRO A 397 22.37 40.57 15.66
N ALA A 398 23.70 40.65 15.66
CA ALA A 398 24.53 39.61 16.27
C ALA A 398 24.05 39.37 17.73
N PRO A 399 23.93 38.11 18.18
CA PRO A 399 23.50 37.83 19.53
C PRO A 399 24.44 38.52 20.52
N THR A 400 23.87 39.15 21.54
CA THR A 400 24.63 39.66 22.67
C THR A 400 25.04 38.49 23.54
N ASP A 401 26.31 38.45 23.96
CA ASP A 401 26.89 37.36 24.78
C ASP A 401 26.36 37.37 26.23
N ASP A 402 25.06 37.11 26.42
CA ASP A 402 24.44 36.89 27.74
C ASP A 402 24.51 35.40 28.17
N PHE A 403 25.17 34.55 27.40
CA PHE A 403 25.53 33.17 27.75
C PHE A 403 27.05 32.91 27.68
N ALA A 404 27.84 33.83 28.25
CA ALA A 404 29.25 33.59 28.57
C ALA A 404 29.39 32.62 29.78
N GLY A 405 28.97 31.37 29.61
CA GLY A 405 29.50 30.27 30.41
C GLY A 405 30.96 30.04 29.99
N GLU A 406 31.91 30.05 30.94
CA GLU A 406 33.32 29.93 30.58
C GLU A 406 33.63 28.60 29.85
N PRO A 407 34.47 28.62 28.80
CA PRO A 407 34.75 27.45 27.99
C PRO A 407 35.48 26.38 28.81
N LEU A 408 34.79 25.27 29.07
CA LEU A 408 35.44 24.02 29.43
C LEU A 408 36.26 23.54 28.20
N PHE A 409 37.53 23.21 28.45
CA PHE A 409 38.58 22.82 27.49
C PHE A 409 39.27 23.95 26.70
N GLN A 410 40.41 24.39 27.23
CA GLN A 410 41.54 24.81 26.39
C GLN A 410 42.35 23.58 25.96
N LEU A 411 42.75 23.52 24.69
CA LEU A 411 43.74 22.56 24.20
C LEU A 411 45.12 22.87 24.85
N PRO A 412 45.94 21.86 25.19
CA PRO A 412 47.21 22.09 25.86
C PRO A 412 48.32 22.51 24.89
N ASP A 413 48.93 23.67 25.13
CA ASP A 413 50.18 24.08 24.50
C ASP A 413 51.41 23.36 25.12
N GLU A 414 52.48 23.23 24.34
CA GLU A 414 53.69 22.46 24.68
C GLU A 414 54.57 23.10 25.79
N ALA A 415 54.22 22.94 27.06
CA ALA A 415 55.18 22.92 28.17
C ALA A 415 54.57 22.36 29.47
N GLY A 416 55.04 21.20 29.94
CA GLY A 416 54.54 20.61 31.19
C GLY A 416 55.18 21.18 32.46
N THR A 417 54.40 21.32 33.54
CA THR A 417 54.67 20.91 34.95
C THR A 417 53.54 21.41 35.86
N PRO A 418 52.96 20.60 36.78
CA PRO A 418 51.74 20.97 37.52
C PRO A 418 52.02 21.77 38.80
N THR A 419 51.09 22.67 39.18
CA THR A 419 51.07 23.28 40.53
C THR A 419 49.67 23.19 41.14
N VAL A 420 49.58 22.62 42.34
CA VAL A 420 48.32 22.47 43.10
C VAL A 420 48.10 23.70 43.98
N LEU A 421 46.88 24.28 43.95
CA LEU A 421 46.40 25.18 45.01
C LEU A 421 44.90 25.00 45.29
N GLN A 422 44.58 24.47 46.46
CA GLN A 422 43.22 24.50 47.02
C GLN A 422 42.94 25.90 47.59
N ARG A 423 41.68 26.41 47.51
CA ARG A 423 40.78 26.51 48.69
C ARG A 423 39.48 27.34 48.52
N ARG A 424 38.43 26.78 49.14
CA ARG A 424 37.36 27.41 49.97
C ARG A 424 36.25 28.25 49.31
N HIS A 425 35.03 27.68 49.39
CA HIS A 425 33.77 28.42 49.49
C HIS A 425 33.73 29.40 50.68
N THR A 426 33.09 30.55 50.47
CA THR A 426 32.23 31.25 51.45
C THR A 426 31.23 32.12 50.64
N PRO A 427 29.90 32.11 50.93
CA PRO A 427 28.91 32.75 50.06
C PRO A 427 28.56 34.20 50.46
N PRO A 428 28.05 35.03 49.53
CA PRO A 428 27.37 36.28 49.86
C PRO A 428 25.84 36.16 49.77
N THR A 429 25.17 36.61 50.83
CA THR A 429 23.73 36.89 50.92
C THR A 429 23.36 38.20 50.23
N THR A 430 22.19 38.27 49.58
CA THR A 430 21.33 39.49 49.57
C THR A 430 19.88 39.16 49.20
N ALA A 431 18.94 40.03 49.61
CA ALA A 431 17.50 39.74 49.66
C ALA A 431 16.73 39.94 48.33
N LYS A 432 15.58 39.24 48.20
CA LYS A 432 14.56 39.47 47.17
C LYS A 432 13.68 40.69 47.49
N PRO A 433 13.29 41.52 46.51
CA PRO A 433 12.13 42.40 46.62
C PRO A 433 10.82 41.64 46.33
N VAL A 434 9.73 42.04 46.98
CA VAL A 434 8.37 41.51 46.79
C VAL A 434 7.55 42.52 45.97
N LEU A 435 6.72 42.02 45.05
CA LEU A 435 5.69 42.79 44.34
C LEU A 435 4.30 42.16 44.63
N PRO A 436 3.20 42.96 44.58
CA PRO A 436 1.94 42.60 45.23
C PRO A 436 0.99 41.73 44.38
N GLU A 437 0.15 40.96 45.06
CA GLU A 437 -0.97 40.21 44.48
C GLU A 437 -2.14 41.13 44.07
N PRO A 438 -2.88 40.82 42.98
CA PRO A 438 -4.14 41.47 42.65
C PRO A 438 -5.35 40.72 43.27
N GLU A 439 -6.31 41.48 43.80
CA GLU A 439 -7.58 40.97 44.34
C GLU A 439 -8.53 40.43 43.24
N PRO A 440 -9.43 39.47 43.57
CA PRO A 440 -10.34 38.86 42.60
C PRO A 440 -11.60 39.71 42.32
N PRO A 441 -12.08 39.81 41.06
CA PRO A 441 -13.36 40.46 40.76
C PRO A 441 -14.56 39.57 41.12
N THR A 442 -15.58 40.22 41.67
CA THR A 442 -16.84 39.67 42.17
C THR A 442 -17.73 39.00 41.12
N ALA A 443 -18.42 37.94 41.51
CA ALA A 443 -19.49 37.33 40.70
C ALA A 443 -20.77 38.19 40.66
N SER A 444 -21.40 38.26 39.48
CA SER A 444 -22.81 38.64 39.31
C SER A 444 -23.47 37.57 38.44
N GLY A 445 -24.35 36.76 39.02
CA GLY A 445 -24.95 35.63 38.34
C GLY A 445 -26.14 36.01 37.44
N GLN A 446 -26.36 35.20 36.41
CA GLN A 446 -27.71 34.87 35.92
C GLN A 446 -27.78 33.36 35.70
N ASP A 447 -28.74 32.71 36.35
CA ASP A 447 -28.96 31.27 36.25
C ASP A 447 -29.52 30.87 34.88
N PHE A 448 -28.95 29.81 34.30
CA PHE A 448 -29.72 28.83 33.52
C PHE A 448 -29.27 27.45 33.99
N GLY A 449 -30.03 26.86 34.91
CA GLY A 449 -29.69 25.59 35.53
C GLY A 449 -30.01 24.39 34.64
N PHE A 450 -29.14 23.38 34.68
CA PHE A 450 -29.52 21.99 34.47
C PHE A 450 -28.97 21.15 35.64
N ASP A 451 -29.83 20.28 36.13
CA ASP A 451 -29.71 19.57 37.41
C ASP A 451 -29.11 18.18 37.20
N PHE A 452 -28.11 17.82 38.01
CA PHE A 452 -27.56 16.46 38.09
C PHE A 452 -27.58 16.01 39.54
N GLY A 453 -28.72 15.47 39.96
CA GLY A 453 -28.90 14.87 41.29
C GLY A 453 -28.04 13.62 41.46
N PHE A 454 -27.00 13.72 42.28
CA PHE A 454 -26.31 12.59 42.91
C PHE A 454 -26.70 12.55 44.39
N ASP A 455 -27.59 11.63 44.76
CA ASP A 455 -27.92 11.39 46.17
C ASP A 455 -26.99 10.31 46.78
N ALA A 456 -26.30 10.77 47.81
CA ALA A 456 -25.55 10.10 48.87
C ALA A 456 -25.66 8.57 49.07
N PHE A 457 -24.54 8.00 49.52
CA PHE A 457 -24.58 7.24 50.77
C PHE A 457 -23.31 7.47 51.62
N ASP A 458 -23.50 7.98 52.85
CA ASP A 458 -22.44 8.22 53.83
C ASP A 458 -21.96 6.92 54.50
N GLY A 459 -20.72 6.92 55.04
CA GLY A 459 -20.18 5.75 55.74
C GLY A 459 -18.81 5.97 56.40
N THR A 460 -18.75 6.74 57.48
CA THR A 460 -17.53 6.98 58.28
C THR A 460 -16.92 5.71 58.89
N GLY A 461 -15.59 5.53 58.83
CA GLY A 461 -14.88 4.43 59.51
C GLY A 461 -13.39 4.69 59.73
N SER A 462 -12.94 4.66 60.99
CA SER A 462 -11.60 5.01 61.50
C SER A 462 -10.45 4.04 61.14
N MET A 463 -9.21 4.53 61.20
CA MET A 463 -7.96 3.75 61.14
C MET A 463 -7.78 2.77 62.33
N GLU A 464 -7.20 1.60 62.09
CA GLU A 464 -6.21 0.92 62.96
C GLU A 464 -5.40 -0.14 62.14
N PRO A 465 -4.22 -0.63 62.59
CA PRO A 465 -3.19 -1.19 61.69
C PRO A 465 -3.02 -2.72 61.61
N ALA A 466 -2.61 -3.17 60.41
CA ALA A 466 -1.72 -4.29 60.05
C ALA A 466 -1.85 -5.71 60.70
N ALA A 467 -2.00 -6.73 59.83
CA ALA A 467 -1.58 -8.12 60.06
C ALA A 467 -1.12 -8.79 58.74
N PRO A 468 -0.16 -9.75 58.76
CA PRO A 468 0.46 -10.31 57.54
C PRO A 468 -0.38 -11.40 56.84
N PRO A 469 -0.09 -11.73 55.56
CA PRO A 469 -0.93 -12.63 54.77
C PRO A 469 -0.75 -14.12 55.13
N PRO A 470 -1.85 -14.92 55.18
CA PRO A 470 -1.78 -16.37 55.19
C PRO A 470 -1.58 -16.97 53.79
N ALA A 471 -1.23 -18.26 53.75
CA ALA A 471 -0.67 -18.94 52.58
C ALA A 471 -1.68 -19.32 51.46
N ARG A 472 -1.12 -19.69 50.30
CA ARG A 472 -1.83 -20.23 49.13
C ARG A 472 -2.64 -21.50 49.48
N GLU A 473 -3.87 -21.58 48.98
CA GLU A 473 -4.61 -22.85 48.80
C GLU A 473 -4.91 -23.08 47.30
N GLU A 474 -4.98 -24.35 46.91
CA GLU A 474 -5.20 -24.82 45.54
C GLU A 474 -6.68 -24.83 45.11
N PRO A 475 -6.98 -24.79 43.80
CA PRO A 475 -8.34 -24.52 43.31
C PRO A 475 -9.32 -25.68 43.52
N ARG A 476 -10.50 -25.36 44.05
CA ARG A 476 -11.66 -26.29 44.09
C ARG A 476 -12.38 -26.33 42.74
N LYS A 477 -12.82 -27.54 42.35
CA LYS A 477 -13.67 -27.77 41.18
C LYS A 477 -15.01 -27.02 41.27
N PRO A 478 -15.55 -26.49 40.16
CA PRO A 478 -16.89 -25.93 40.12
C PRO A 478 -17.96 -27.03 40.23
N ALA A 479 -19.09 -26.68 40.87
CA ALA A 479 -20.28 -27.51 40.96
C ALA A 479 -21.19 -27.31 39.74
N ALA A 480 -22.06 -28.29 39.46
CA ALA A 480 -22.97 -28.25 38.32
C ALA A 480 -24.16 -27.30 38.56
N GLU A 481 -24.48 -26.46 37.56
CA GLU A 481 -25.70 -25.66 37.53
C GLU A 481 -26.87 -26.42 36.87
N THR A 482 -28.08 -26.06 37.29
CA THR A 482 -29.35 -26.61 36.78
C THR A 482 -29.94 -25.71 35.67
N PRO A 483 -30.72 -26.27 34.73
CA PRO A 483 -31.13 -25.54 33.53
C PRO A 483 -32.23 -24.50 33.79
N ARG A 484 -32.08 -23.32 33.18
CA ARG A 484 -33.14 -22.29 33.07
C ARG A 484 -34.02 -22.52 31.81
N PRO A 485 -35.27 -22.00 31.79
CA PRO A 485 -36.26 -22.34 30.76
C PRO A 485 -35.98 -21.69 29.40
N ALA A 486 -36.51 -22.31 28.34
CA ALA A 486 -36.31 -21.89 26.95
C ALA A 486 -36.90 -20.50 26.65
N ALA A 487 -36.06 -19.60 26.15
CA ALA A 487 -36.46 -18.38 25.47
C ALA A 487 -36.67 -18.63 23.96
N ALA A 488 -37.45 -17.77 23.31
CA ALA A 488 -37.87 -17.94 21.91
C ALA A 488 -36.69 -17.92 20.92
N ALA A 489 -36.81 -18.69 19.83
CA ALA A 489 -35.76 -18.85 18.84
C ALA A 489 -35.39 -17.51 18.15
N PRO A 490 -34.10 -17.16 18.04
CA PRO A 490 -33.68 -15.96 17.31
C PRO A 490 -33.94 -16.12 15.81
N ARG A 491 -34.37 -15.03 15.17
CA ARG A 491 -34.42 -14.95 13.69
C ARG A 491 -32.99 -15.03 13.16
N LYS A 492 -32.71 -15.95 12.24
CA LYS A 492 -31.41 -15.98 11.53
C LYS A 492 -31.21 -14.65 10.80
N ARG A 493 -30.20 -13.87 11.22
CA ARG A 493 -29.78 -12.62 10.59
C ARG A 493 -28.74 -12.91 9.51
N THR A 494 -28.78 -12.16 8.42
CA THR A 494 -27.90 -12.37 7.27
C THR A 494 -26.51 -11.83 7.57
N THR A 495 -25.49 -12.67 7.43
CA THR A 495 -24.08 -12.36 7.71
C THR A 495 -23.23 -12.56 6.46
N LEU A 496 -22.40 -11.58 6.09
CA LEU A 496 -21.46 -11.68 4.96
C LEU A 496 -20.04 -11.94 5.45
N LYS A 497 -19.28 -12.75 4.73
CA LYS A 497 -17.83 -12.94 4.96
C LYS A 497 -17.02 -11.90 4.19
N ARG A 498 -15.95 -11.36 4.77
CA ARG A 498 -14.94 -10.63 4.00
C ARG A 498 -14.10 -11.60 3.18
N VAL A 499 -14.06 -11.39 1.86
CA VAL A 499 -13.06 -11.98 0.95
C VAL A 499 -12.48 -10.84 0.12
N HIS A 500 -11.18 -10.59 0.28
CA HIS A 500 -10.50 -9.48 -0.40
C HIS A 500 -9.90 -9.98 -1.73
N GLN A 501 -10.28 -9.35 -2.85
CA GLN A 501 -9.62 -9.54 -4.15
C GLN A 501 -9.49 -8.21 -4.91
N PRO A 502 -8.42 -8.01 -5.68
CA PRO A 502 -8.21 -6.77 -6.42
C PRO A 502 -9.12 -6.72 -7.65
N ARG A 503 -10.02 -5.72 -7.71
CA ARG A 503 -10.86 -5.42 -8.87
C ARG A 503 -10.93 -3.92 -9.15
N ALA A 504 -11.11 -3.61 -10.43
CA ALA A 504 -11.24 -2.25 -10.94
C ALA A 504 -12.69 -1.97 -11.40
N ASN A 505 -13.08 -0.70 -11.26
CA ASN A 505 -14.35 -0.07 -11.65
C ASN A 505 -15.57 -0.34 -10.76
N LEU A 506 -16.43 0.68 -10.66
CA LEU A 506 -17.74 0.64 -10.00
C LEU A 506 -18.79 0.10 -10.97
N LEU A 507 -19.53 -0.92 -10.55
CA LEU A 507 -20.72 -1.43 -11.22
C LEU A 507 -21.94 -0.61 -10.78
N THR A 508 -22.77 -0.23 -11.75
CA THR A 508 -24.01 0.53 -11.54
C THR A 508 -25.17 -0.16 -12.28
N ASP A 509 -26.25 -0.47 -11.59
CA ASP A 509 -27.43 -1.12 -12.16
C ASP A 509 -28.71 -0.41 -11.71
N ILE A 510 -29.60 -0.03 -12.64
CA ILE A 510 -30.84 0.69 -12.37
C ILE A 510 -32.03 -0.15 -12.84
N ARG A 511 -32.87 -0.58 -11.90
CA ARG A 511 -34.08 -1.38 -12.15
C ARG A 511 -35.34 -0.65 -11.66
N ARG A 512 -36.52 -1.12 -12.06
CA ARG A 512 -37.81 -0.66 -11.50
C ARG A 512 -38.37 -1.67 -10.50
N GLY A 513 -38.58 -1.22 -9.26
CA GLY A 513 -39.18 -1.97 -8.16
C GLY A 513 -40.52 -1.36 -7.74
N GLY A 514 -41.59 -1.65 -8.49
CA GLY A 514 -42.91 -1.07 -8.21
C GLY A 514 -42.93 0.43 -8.50
N GLU A 515 -43.27 1.25 -7.51
CA GLU A 515 -43.21 2.72 -7.59
C GLU A 515 -41.79 3.29 -7.48
N TYR A 516 -40.81 2.50 -7.05
CA TYR A 516 -39.43 2.94 -6.83
C TYR A 516 -38.50 2.56 -7.99
N GLN A 517 -37.53 3.41 -8.33
CA GLN A 517 -36.30 2.98 -9.01
C GLN A 517 -35.34 2.38 -7.97
N ILE A 518 -34.69 1.27 -8.31
CA ILE A 518 -33.66 0.65 -7.47
C ILE A 518 -32.32 0.81 -8.19
N LEU A 519 -31.43 1.62 -7.62
CA LEU A 519 -30.02 1.71 -8.02
C LEU A 519 -29.21 0.73 -7.15
N THR A 520 -28.45 -0.17 -7.76
CA THR A 520 -27.44 -0.99 -7.06
C THR A 520 -26.05 -0.48 -7.41
N LEU A 521 -25.20 -0.26 -6.41
CA LEU A 521 -23.78 0.05 -6.58
C LEU A 521 -22.90 -1.07 -6.01
N ALA A 522 -21.88 -1.50 -6.76
CA ALA A 522 -20.91 -2.49 -6.31
C ALA A 522 -19.49 -2.21 -6.80
N GLY A 523 -18.47 -2.51 -5.99
CA GLY A 523 -17.05 -2.21 -6.27
C GLY A 523 -16.56 -0.90 -5.65
N ARG A 524 -15.55 -0.27 -6.27
CA ARG A 524 -14.85 0.91 -5.72
C ARG A 524 -15.37 2.24 -6.29
N MET A 525 -15.94 3.09 -5.45
CA MET A 525 -16.29 4.47 -5.79
C MET A 525 -15.01 5.34 -5.78
N SER A 526 -14.47 5.65 -6.96
CA SER A 526 -13.17 6.31 -7.17
C SER A 526 -13.27 7.47 -8.17
N GLU A 527 -12.14 8.03 -8.66
CA GLU A 527 -12.13 9.06 -9.71
C GLU A 527 -12.98 8.72 -10.95
N GLY A 528 -13.12 7.44 -11.30
CA GLY A 528 -13.95 7.00 -12.44
C GLY A 528 -15.46 7.02 -12.19
N PHE A 529 -15.93 7.48 -11.03
CA PHE A 529 -17.36 7.53 -10.72
C PHE A 529 -18.03 8.79 -11.29
N GLU A 530 -18.69 8.64 -12.44
CA GLU A 530 -19.45 9.68 -13.14
C GLU A 530 -20.81 9.99 -12.46
N GLY A 531 -20.79 10.26 -11.15
CA GLY A 531 -22.00 10.37 -10.34
C GLY A 531 -22.97 11.46 -10.80
N ALA A 532 -22.50 12.57 -11.36
CA ALA A 532 -23.38 13.59 -11.96
C ALA A 532 -24.21 13.06 -13.15
N GLU A 533 -23.64 12.18 -13.98
CA GLU A 533 -24.42 11.54 -15.06
C GLU A 533 -25.39 10.50 -14.51
N LEU A 534 -24.98 9.77 -13.46
CA LEU A 534 -25.85 8.82 -12.79
C LEU A 534 -27.04 9.51 -12.12
N GLY A 535 -26.83 10.64 -11.45
CA GLY A 535 -27.86 11.44 -10.78
C GLY A 535 -28.99 11.84 -11.73
N ARG A 536 -28.65 12.36 -12.91
CA ARG A 536 -29.63 12.74 -13.96
C ARG A 536 -30.46 11.58 -14.52
N LYS A 537 -30.14 10.32 -14.20
CA LYS A 537 -30.91 9.13 -14.60
C LYS A 537 -31.90 8.67 -13.51
N LEU A 538 -31.87 9.30 -12.33
CA LEU A 538 -32.65 8.96 -11.14
C LEU A 538 -33.72 10.02 -10.91
N VAL A 539 -34.99 9.61 -10.95
CA VAL A 539 -36.15 10.50 -10.88
C VAL A 539 -37.29 9.90 -10.06
N GLY A 540 -38.04 10.75 -9.36
CA GLY A 540 -39.18 10.32 -8.53
C GLY A 540 -38.74 9.56 -7.27
N LYS A 541 -39.33 8.40 -6.98
CA LYS A 541 -38.97 7.62 -5.77
C LYS A 541 -37.79 6.69 -6.04
N VAL A 542 -36.73 6.77 -5.23
CA VAL A 542 -35.47 6.03 -5.44
C VAL A 542 -35.03 5.28 -4.18
N VAL A 543 -34.63 4.02 -4.36
CA VAL A 543 -33.88 3.21 -3.39
C VAL A 543 -32.47 3.00 -3.94
N VAL A 544 -31.45 3.23 -3.12
CA VAL A 544 -30.05 2.98 -3.46
C VAL A 544 -29.52 1.87 -2.55
N ASP A 545 -29.23 0.74 -3.17
CA ASP A 545 -28.65 -0.46 -2.57
C ASP A 545 -27.12 -0.44 -2.67
N LEU A 546 -26.49 -0.48 -1.50
CA LEU A 546 -25.07 -0.17 -1.33
C LEU A 546 -24.26 -1.36 -0.78
N HIS A 547 -24.85 -2.56 -0.72
CA HIS A 547 -24.21 -3.74 -0.13
C HIS A 547 -22.88 -4.12 -0.80
N GLY A 548 -22.76 -3.87 -2.10
CA GLY A 548 -21.58 -4.22 -2.88
C GLY A 548 -20.49 -3.15 -2.88
N VAL A 549 -20.70 -1.98 -2.25
CA VAL A 549 -19.68 -0.92 -2.25
C VAL A 549 -18.53 -1.33 -1.33
N GLU A 550 -17.39 -1.68 -1.92
CA GLU A 550 -16.21 -2.16 -1.20
C GLU A 550 -15.42 -1.01 -0.58
N ARG A 551 -15.38 0.14 -1.26
CA ARG A 551 -14.57 1.31 -0.88
C ARG A 551 -15.08 2.59 -1.54
N VAL A 552 -14.90 3.71 -0.85
CA VAL A 552 -15.11 5.06 -1.35
C VAL A 552 -13.80 5.84 -1.20
N THR A 553 -13.36 6.59 -2.20
CA THR A 553 -12.23 7.55 -2.11
C THR A 553 -12.75 8.98 -1.99
N SER A 554 -11.90 9.93 -1.57
CA SER A 554 -12.24 11.37 -1.53
C SER A 554 -12.74 11.94 -2.88
N PHE A 555 -12.42 11.30 -4.00
CA PHE A 555 -12.98 11.64 -5.32
C PHE A 555 -14.33 10.94 -5.58
N GLY A 556 -14.47 9.67 -5.20
CA GLY A 556 -15.75 8.97 -5.18
C GLY A 556 -16.81 9.67 -4.33
N VAL A 557 -16.40 10.27 -3.19
CA VAL A 557 -17.23 11.16 -2.37
C VAL A 557 -17.75 12.35 -3.18
N ARG A 558 -16.91 13.01 -4.00
CA ARG A 558 -17.35 14.15 -4.81
C ARG A 558 -18.36 13.71 -5.87
N GLY A 559 -18.07 12.63 -6.60
CA GLY A 559 -19.00 12.03 -7.56
C GLY A 559 -20.34 11.66 -6.90
N TRP A 560 -20.32 11.13 -5.67
CA TRP A 560 -21.51 10.83 -4.88
C TRP A 560 -22.31 12.07 -4.50
N LEU A 561 -21.64 13.12 -4.00
CA LEU A 561 -22.31 14.39 -3.69
C LEU A 561 -22.87 15.05 -4.95
N ASP A 562 -22.22 14.90 -6.11
CA ASP A 562 -22.74 15.39 -7.39
C ASP A 562 -23.93 14.55 -7.90
N MET A 563 -23.93 13.23 -7.69
CA MET A 563 -25.10 12.39 -7.93
C MET A 563 -26.31 12.85 -7.10
N LEU A 564 -26.10 13.16 -5.82
CA LEU A 564 -27.15 13.66 -4.92
C LEU A 564 -27.63 15.08 -5.27
N ARG A 565 -26.82 15.89 -5.95
CA ARG A 565 -27.21 17.24 -6.43
C ARG A 565 -27.99 17.21 -7.74
N GLU A 566 -27.68 16.26 -8.62
CA GLU A 566 -28.18 16.18 -9.99
C GLU A 566 -29.44 15.30 -10.15
N MET A 567 -29.86 14.59 -9.09
CA MET A 567 -31.06 13.76 -9.08
C MET A 567 -32.34 14.56 -8.77
N ASP A 568 -33.45 14.22 -9.41
CA ASP A 568 -34.75 14.90 -9.25
C ASP A 568 -35.77 13.95 -8.58
N VAL A 569 -35.66 13.82 -7.26
CA VAL A 569 -36.29 12.73 -6.49
C VAL A 569 -37.31 13.22 -5.46
N ASP A 570 -38.49 12.57 -5.44
CA ASP A 570 -39.56 12.77 -4.47
C ASP A 570 -39.23 12.14 -3.10
N ALA A 571 -38.50 11.03 -3.12
CA ALA A 571 -38.09 10.27 -1.94
C ALA A 571 -36.82 9.46 -2.24
N LEU A 572 -35.88 9.44 -1.29
CA LEU A 572 -34.60 8.75 -1.42
C LEU A 572 -34.33 7.89 -0.18
N TYR A 573 -34.04 6.60 -0.39
CA TYR A 573 -33.71 5.67 0.69
C TYR A 573 -32.41 4.90 0.41
N PHE A 574 -31.54 4.80 1.40
CA PHE A 574 -30.32 3.98 1.35
C PHE A 574 -30.54 2.66 2.09
N VAL A 575 -30.21 1.55 1.45
CA VAL A 575 -30.42 0.20 1.97
C VAL A 575 -29.13 -0.61 1.90
N ARG A 576 -28.96 -1.49 2.89
CA ARG A 576 -27.81 -2.40 3.00
C ARG A 576 -26.47 -1.65 2.88
N CYS A 577 -26.36 -0.46 3.47
CA CYS A 577 -25.15 0.36 3.42
C CYS A 577 -23.94 -0.44 3.90
N SER A 578 -22.94 -0.64 3.05
CA SER A 578 -21.69 -1.29 3.46
C SER A 578 -20.97 -0.46 4.52
N GLU A 579 -20.09 -1.10 5.27
CA GLU A 579 -19.20 -0.45 6.24
C GLU A 579 -18.45 0.76 5.62
N ALA A 580 -17.97 0.62 4.38
CA ALA A 580 -17.33 1.70 3.63
C ALA A 580 -18.24 2.92 3.40
N ILE A 581 -19.57 2.73 3.33
CA ILE A 581 -20.55 3.81 3.26
C ILE A 581 -20.86 4.37 4.66
N VAL A 582 -21.04 3.51 5.67
CA VAL A 582 -21.35 3.95 7.04
C VAL A 582 -20.25 4.86 7.59
N ASN A 583 -18.99 4.52 7.34
CA ASN A 583 -17.85 5.34 7.74
C ASN A 583 -17.91 6.74 7.11
N GLN A 584 -18.30 6.85 5.83
CA GLN A 584 -18.47 8.15 5.16
C GLN A 584 -19.70 8.91 5.68
N LEU A 585 -20.79 8.23 6.04
CA LEU A 585 -21.96 8.82 6.70
C LEU A 585 -21.63 9.37 8.11
N GLY A 586 -20.69 8.77 8.83
CA GLY A 586 -20.17 9.31 10.10
C GLY A 586 -19.28 10.53 9.91
N MET A 587 -18.36 10.49 8.93
CA MET A 587 -17.32 11.51 8.76
C MET A 587 -17.76 12.74 7.97
N ILE A 588 -18.66 12.60 6.99
CA ILE A 588 -18.94 13.65 6.00
C ILE A 588 -20.34 14.24 6.16
N ARG A 589 -20.39 15.55 6.44
CA ARG A 589 -21.65 16.30 6.50
C ARG A 589 -22.36 16.27 5.15
N ASN A 590 -23.66 15.99 5.18
CA ASN A 590 -24.55 15.87 4.01
C ASN A 590 -24.21 14.69 3.07
N PHE A 591 -23.44 13.69 3.49
CA PHE A 591 -23.20 12.48 2.67
C PHE A 591 -24.49 11.69 2.40
N CYS A 592 -25.51 11.84 3.26
CA CYS A 592 -26.85 11.27 3.06
C CYS A 592 -27.77 12.15 2.17
N GLY A 593 -27.38 13.40 1.87
CA GLY A 593 -28.25 14.36 1.17
C GLY A 593 -29.63 14.49 1.85
N PRO A 594 -30.74 14.48 1.09
CA PRO A 594 -32.11 14.43 1.63
C PRO A 594 -32.61 12.98 1.89
N GLY A 595 -31.77 11.96 1.67
CA GLY A 595 -32.18 10.56 1.77
C GLY A 595 -32.15 10.01 3.19
N LYS A 596 -32.83 8.87 3.40
CA LYS A 596 -32.91 8.20 4.71
C LYS A 596 -32.30 6.80 4.69
N VAL A 597 -31.54 6.44 5.72
CA VAL A 597 -30.93 5.10 5.83
C VAL A 597 -31.93 4.12 6.46
N VAL A 598 -32.25 3.04 5.75
CA VAL A 598 -33.17 1.99 6.19
C VAL A 598 -32.42 0.81 6.80
N SER A 599 -31.25 0.47 6.27
CA SER A 599 -30.41 -0.61 6.80
C SER A 599 -28.94 -0.44 6.43
N PHE A 600 -28.06 -0.93 7.30
CA PHE A 600 -26.61 -0.83 7.17
C PHE A 600 -25.90 -2.03 7.79
N PHE A 601 -24.70 -2.33 7.33
CA PHE A 601 -23.83 -3.35 7.92
C PHE A 601 -22.97 -2.75 9.01
N ALA A 602 -22.65 -3.54 10.04
CA ALA A 602 -21.67 -3.19 11.06
C ALA A 602 -20.66 -4.33 11.27
N PRO A 603 -19.38 -4.01 11.58
CA PRO A 603 -18.27 -4.96 11.54
C PRO A 603 -18.15 -5.79 12.83
N TYR A 604 -17.80 -7.08 12.65
CA TYR A 604 -17.51 -8.01 13.73
C TYR A 604 -16.31 -8.90 13.39
N ALA A 605 -15.48 -9.18 14.38
CA ALA A 605 -14.39 -10.14 14.30
C ALA A 605 -14.69 -11.35 15.19
N CYS A 606 -14.41 -12.57 14.71
CA CYS A 606 -14.49 -13.76 15.54
C CYS A 606 -13.15 -14.04 16.24
N PRO A 607 -13.01 -13.81 17.56
CA PRO A 607 -11.76 -14.05 18.28
C PRO A 607 -11.34 -15.54 18.29
N ALA A 608 -12.25 -16.43 17.89
CA ALA A 608 -12.07 -17.87 18.00
C ALA A 608 -11.71 -18.57 16.67
N CYS A 609 -11.82 -17.88 15.54
CA CYS A 609 -11.31 -18.37 14.24
C CYS A 609 -10.70 -17.29 13.33
N GLY A 610 -10.60 -16.03 13.78
CA GLY A 610 -10.00 -14.92 13.02
C GLY A 610 -10.83 -14.44 11.82
N LEU A 611 -12.09 -14.89 11.68
CA LEU A 611 -12.95 -14.42 10.59
C LEU A 611 -13.55 -13.05 10.92
N GLU A 612 -13.29 -12.08 10.07
CA GLU A 612 -14.04 -10.83 9.97
C GLU A 612 -15.32 -11.03 9.16
N PHE A 613 -16.44 -10.51 9.66
CA PHE A 613 -17.75 -10.63 9.03
C PHE A 613 -18.65 -9.45 9.41
N ASN A 614 -19.66 -9.19 8.57
CA ASN A 614 -20.59 -8.08 8.75
C ASN A 614 -21.98 -8.57 9.16
N ALA A 615 -22.62 -7.83 10.08
CA ALA A 615 -24.01 -8.06 10.49
C ALA A 615 -24.90 -6.92 10.01
N LEU A 616 -26.06 -7.24 9.45
CA LEU A 616 -27.04 -6.24 8.99
C LEU A 616 -27.90 -5.72 10.17
N TYR A 617 -27.92 -4.40 10.33
CA TYR A 617 -28.79 -3.66 11.25
C TYR A 617 -29.98 -3.07 10.48
N ASP A 618 -31.18 -3.16 11.06
CA ASP A 618 -32.39 -2.51 10.56
C ASP A 618 -32.64 -1.20 11.33
N ALA A 619 -32.69 -0.06 10.65
CA ALA A 619 -32.79 1.25 11.28
C ALA A 619 -34.09 1.48 12.08
N ILE A 620 -35.12 0.66 11.83
CA ILE A 620 -36.43 0.72 12.50
C ILE A 620 -36.51 -0.39 13.56
N GLY A 621 -36.18 -1.62 13.19
CA GLY A 621 -36.25 -2.79 14.05
C GLY A 621 -35.20 -2.80 15.18
N ASP A 622 -33.98 -2.35 14.88
CA ASP A 622 -32.85 -2.30 15.83
C ASP A 622 -32.63 -0.91 16.45
N ARG A 623 -33.53 0.04 16.20
CA ARG A 623 -33.45 1.45 16.64
C ARG A 623 -32.94 1.62 18.08
N LYS A 624 -33.52 0.87 19.03
CA LYS A 624 -33.16 0.95 20.46
C LYS A 624 -31.70 0.56 20.74
N ALA A 625 -31.13 -0.37 19.97
CA ALA A 625 -29.73 -0.76 20.11
C ALA A 625 -28.79 0.31 19.53
N ILE A 626 -29.18 0.87 18.38
CA ILE A 626 -28.45 1.95 17.68
C ILE A 626 -28.40 3.21 18.55
N ASP A 627 -29.55 3.73 19.01
CA ASP A 627 -29.62 4.95 19.83
C ASP A 627 -28.87 4.78 21.18
N ALA A 628 -28.83 3.56 21.72
CA ALA A 628 -28.09 3.22 22.93
C ALA A 628 -26.59 2.96 22.69
N HIS A 629 -26.13 3.04 21.45
CA HIS A 629 -24.76 2.72 21.01
C HIS A 629 -24.28 1.34 21.49
N ASN A 630 -25.20 0.37 21.56
CA ASN A 630 -24.97 -0.95 22.15
C ASN A 630 -25.15 -2.04 21.08
N PRO A 631 -24.06 -2.58 20.51
CA PRO A 631 -24.14 -3.61 19.49
C PRO A 631 -24.74 -4.89 20.06
N PHE A 632 -25.50 -5.62 19.25
CA PHE A 632 -26.10 -6.89 19.66
C PHE A 632 -25.14 -8.07 19.47
N ASP A 633 -25.32 -9.14 20.24
CA ASP A 633 -24.54 -10.38 20.05
C ASP A 633 -24.79 -10.98 18.66
N VAL A 634 -23.73 -11.37 17.96
CA VAL A 634 -23.80 -12.06 16.66
C VAL A 634 -22.93 -13.31 16.67
N GLU A 635 -23.47 -14.41 16.15
CA GLU A 635 -22.71 -15.65 15.96
C GLU A 635 -21.86 -15.58 14.67
N CYS A 636 -20.59 -15.98 14.77
CA CYS A 636 -19.68 -16.08 13.65
C CYS A 636 -20.18 -17.08 12.60
N PRO A 637 -20.33 -16.70 11.31
CA PRO A 637 -20.90 -17.58 10.28
C PRO A 637 -20.03 -18.80 9.92
N ALA A 638 -18.75 -18.83 10.29
CA ALA A 638 -17.89 -19.99 10.06
C ALA A 638 -17.80 -20.99 11.23
N CYS A 639 -18.05 -20.59 12.48
CA CYS A 639 -17.85 -21.47 13.63
C CYS A 639 -18.89 -21.34 14.76
N SER A 640 -19.94 -20.53 14.56
CA SER A 640 -21.06 -20.31 15.50
C SER A 640 -20.69 -19.85 16.91
N ARG A 641 -19.46 -19.39 17.13
CA ARG A 641 -19.03 -18.73 18.38
C ARG A 641 -19.33 -17.23 18.29
N ALA A 642 -19.52 -16.58 19.44
CA ALA A 642 -19.77 -15.14 19.48
C ALA A 642 -18.67 -14.35 18.75
N GLY A 643 -19.08 -13.46 17.85
CA GLY A 643 -18.23 -12.40 17.34
C GLY A 643 -18.19 -11.24 18.32
N VAL A 644 -17.10 -10.48 18.26
CA VAL A 644 -16.92 -9.22 18.98
C VAL A 644 -17.08 -8.10 17.97
N PHE A 645 -17.73 -7.00 18.36
CA PHE A 645 -17.86 -5.82 17.51
C PHE A 645 -16.48 -5.21 17.23
N ASP A 646 -16.17 -4.92 15.97
CA ASP A 646 -14.81 -4.64 15.49
C ASP A 646 -14.58 -3.16 15.16
N ASP A 647 -15.25 -2.27 15.91
CA ASP A 647 -15.10 -0.81 15.85
C ASP A 647 -15.46 -0.19 17.23
N ASP A 648 -15.39 1.13 17.38
CA ASP A 648 -15.96 1.85 18.52
C ASP A 648 -17.48 2.04 18.34
N PRO A 649 -18.35 1.42 19.16
CA PRO A 649 -19.80 1.56 19.01
C PRO A 649 -20.29 3.00 19.10
N TRP A 650 -19.61 3.84 19.89
CA TRP A 650 -20.03 5.22 20.11
C TRP A 650 -19.83 6.04 18.83
N SER A 651 -18.65 5.95 18.21
CA SER A 651 -18.36 6.56 16.91
C SER A 651 -19.20 5.96 15.78
N TYR A 652 -19.39 4.63 15.74
CA TYR A 652 -20.04 3.94 14.63
C TYR A 652 -21.55 4.21 14.52
N PHE A 653 -22.25 4.21 15.67
CA PHE A 653 -23.70 4.45 15.68
C PHE A 653 -24.06 5.94 15.69
N ALA A 654 -23.13 6.85 16.01
CA ALA A 654 -23.30 8.31 15.92
C ALA A 654 -23.22 8.86 14.47
N MET A 655 -23.75 8.12 13.49
CA MET A 655 -23.69 8.50 12.07
C MET A 655 -24.50 9.77 11.77
N ASN A 656 -23.96 10.64 10.92
CA ASN A 656 -24.58 11.91 10.56
C ASN A 656 -25.58 11.75 9.39
N ALA A 657 -26.55 10.86 9.60
CA ALA A 657 -27.55 10.45 8.61
C ALA A 657 -28.95 10.37 9.23
N GLU A 658 -29.99 10.71 8.45
CA GLU A 658 -31.36 10.52 8.91
C GLU A 658 -31.73 9.02 8.80
N LEU A 659 -31.75 8.32 9.92
CA LEU A 659 -32.19 6.93 10.00
C LEU A 659 -33.72 6.84 9.86
N ALA A 660 -34.22 6.01 8.95
CA ALA A 660 -35.66 5.87 8.67
C ALA A 660 -36.47 5.45 9.92
N GLU A 661 -37.68 6.01 10.04
CA GLU A 661 -38.62 5.72 11.14
C GLU A 661 -39.74 4.75 10.75
N SER A 662 -40.08 4.68 9.45
CA SER A 662 -41.16 3.82 8.93
C SER A 662 -40.91 3.46 7.46
N VAL A 663 -41.38 2.29 7.04
CA VAL A 663 -41.38 1.84 5.64
C VAL A 663 -42.82 1.84 5.13
N ASP A 664 -43.10 2.56 4.03
CA ASP A 664 -44.40 2.52 3.36
C ASP A 664 -44.59 1.20 2.58
N PRO A 665 -45.83 0.78 2.24
CA PRO A 665 -46.06 -0.50 1.56
C PRO A 665 -45.38 -0.65 0.19
N ALA A 666 -45.20 0.43 -0.57
CA ALA A 666 -44.52 0.41 -1.86
C ALA A 666 -43.00 0.33 -1.69
N LEU A 667 -42.45 0.94 -0.64
CA LEU A 667 -41.04 0.76 -0.25
C LEU A 667 -40.81 -0.66 0.23
N ALA A 668 -41.69 -1.23 1.05
CA ALA A 668 -41.61 -2.63 1.49
C ALA A 668 -41.59 -3.59 0.28
N GLU A 669 -42.45 -3.35 -0.72
CA GLU A 669 -42.43 -4.11 -1.97
C GLU A 669 -41.10 -3.94 -2.72
N ALA A 670 -40.57 -2.72 -2.84
CA ALA A 670 -39.28 -2.48 -3.47
C ALA A 670 -38.12 -3.21 -2.75
N LEU A 671 -38.12 -3.24 -1.41
CA LEU A 671 -37.14 -3.98 -0.60
C LEU A 671 -37.17 -5.49 -0.87
N THR A 672 -38.35 -6.09 -1.11
CA THR A 672 -38.45 -7.52 -1.47
C THR A 672 -37.90 -7.85 -2.87
N ARG A 673 -37.69 -6.85 -3.72
CA ARG A 673 -37.16 -6.99 -5.09
C ARG A 673 -35.63 -6.76 -5.16
N LEU A 674 -34.98 -6.46 -4.03
CA LEU A 674 -33.53 -6.40 -3.94
C LEU A 674 -32.90 -7.76 -4.24
N THR A 675 -31.78 -7.77 -4.97
CA THR A 675 -31.04 -9.01 -5.26
C THR A 675 -30.70 -9.74 -3.94
N PRO A 676 -30.99 -11.05 -3.81
CA PRO A 676 -30.64 -11.83 -2.62
C PRO A 676 -29.15 -11.75 -2.30
N MET A 677 -28.81 -11.76 -1.01
CA MET A 677 -27.41 -11.80 -0.56
C MET A 677 -26.83 -13.21 -0.73
N GLY A 678 -26.43 -13.56 -1.95
CA GLY A 678 -25.41 -14.56 -2.22
C GLY A 678 -24.04 -13.88 -2.34
N ASP A 679 -22.94 -14.60 -2.09
CA ASP A 679 -21.59 -14.07 -1.89
C ASP A 679 -20.98 -13.41 -3.16
N ALA A 680 -21.43 -12.20 -3.49
CA ALA A 680 -20.99 -11.42 -4.66
C ALA A 680 -19.52 -10.95 -4.61
N SER A 681 -18.83 -11.15 -3.47
CA SER A 681 -17.39 -10.91 -3.30
C SER A 681 -16.52 -12.00 -3.93
N ASP A 682 -17.02 -13.22 -4.12
CA ASP A 682 -16.21 -14.32 -4.64
C ASP A 682 -16.10 -14.25 -6.17
N PRO A 683 -14.89 -14.36 -6.74
CA PRO A 683 -14.69 -14.26 -8.19
C PRO A 683 -15.25 -15.45 -8.95
N VAL A 684 -15.35 -16.58 -8.26
CA VAL A 684 -15.85 -17.84 -8.75
C VAL A 684 -16.66 -18.48 -7.63
N GLN A 685 -17.96 -18.56 -7.82
CA GLN A 685 -18.87 -19.25 -6.91
C GLN A 685 -19.06 -20.69 -7.41
N LYS A 686 -19.14 -21.67 -6.50
CA LYS A 686 -19.46 -23.07 -6.81
C LYS A 686 -20.67 -23.50 -5.97
N GLU A 687 -21.84 -23.53 -6.59
CA GLU A 687 -23.09 -24.02 -6.02
C GLU A 687 -23.32 -25.47 -6.47
N ILE A 688 -23.85 -26.32 -5.59
CA ILE A 688 -24.13 -27.73 -5.89
C ILE A 688 -25.58 -28.01 -5.49
N GLU A 689 -26.44 -28.27 -6.48
CA GLU A 689 -27.85 -28.61 -6.29
C GLU A 689 -28.12 -30.02 -6.86
N GLY A 690 -28.12 -31.02 -5.98
CA GLY A 690 -28.39 -32.40 -6.36
C GLY A 690 -27.26 -33.01 -7.21
N GLN A 691 -27.52 -33.18 -8.51
CA GLN A 691 -26.54 -33.69 -9.49
C GLN A 691 -26.03 -32.59 -10.43
N GLU A 692 -26.42 -31.33 -10.20
CA GLU A 692 -25.93 -30.17 -10.95
C GLU A 692 -24.97 -29.33 -10.10
N THR A 693 -23.83 -28.96 -10.68
CA THR A 693 -22.86 -28.03 -10.10
C THR A 693 -22.80 -26.77 -10.95
N VAL A 694 -23.22 -25.64 -10.39
CA VAL A 694 -23.18 -24.33 -11.06
C VAL A 694 -21.93 -23.57 -10.61
N ILE A 695 -21.08 -23.20 -11.57
CA ILE A 695 -19.87 -22.42 -11.38
C ILE A 695 -20.12 -21.03 -11.98
N ARG A 696 -20.42 -20.02 -11.14
CA ARG A 696 -20.53 -18.63 -11.62
C ARG A 696 -19.17 -17.96 -11.64
N ILE A 697 -18.81 -17.32 -12.75
CA ILE A 697 -17.56 -16.57 -12.91
C ILE A 697 -17.90 -15.08 -13.00
N ASN A 698 -17.67 -14.37 -11.90
CA ASN A 698 -17.92 -12.93 -11.78
C ASN A 698 -16.65 -12.10 -12.05
N ALA A 699 -15.67 -12.67 -12.75
CA ALA A 699 -14.30 -12.18 -12.84
C ALA A 699 -13.85 -11.87 -14.27
N ARG A 700 -12.69 -11.21 -14.41
CA ARG A 700 -11.97 -11.23 -15.69
C ARG A 700 -11.44 -12.63 -15.96
N LEU A 701 -11.55 -13.07 -17.22
CA LEU A 701 -11.00 -14.34 -17.69
C LEU A 701 -9.54 -14.14 -18.11
N ASP A 702 -8.66 -13.98 -17.13
CA ASP A 702 -7.23 -13.71 -17.30
C ASP A 702 -6.34 -14.70 -16.52
N GLU A 703 -5.02 -14.47 -16.55
CA GLU A 703 -3.98 -15.30 -15.93
C GLU A 703 -4.12 -15.47 -14.42
N ASN A 704 -4.82 -14.55 -13.73
CA ASN A 704 -5.00 -14.60 -12.27
C ASN A 704 -6.14 -15.52 -11.83
N LEU A 705 -7.01 -15.93 -12.77
CA LEU A 705 -8.13 -16.81 -12.48
C LEU A 705 -7.63 -18.25 -12.25
N ARG A 706 -7.43 -18.64 -10.98
CA ARG A 706 -6.88 -19.95 -10.58
C ARG A 706 -7.87 -21.12 -10.74
N LEU A 707 -8.20 -21.43 -11.99
CA LEU A 707 -9.20 -22.42 -12.40
C LEU A 707 -8.97 -23.84 -11.87
N ARG A 708 -7.72 -24.30 -11.72
CA ARG A 708 -7.42 -25.69 -11.28
C ARG A 708 -8.23 -26.07 -10.02
N ARG A 709 -8.17 -25.24 -8.97
CA ARG A 709 -8.85 -25.46 -7.69
C ARG A 709 -10.38 -25.41 -7.78
N VAL A 710 -10.94 -24.70 -8.77
CA VAL A 710 -12.38 -24.62 -9.02
C VAL A 710 -12.90 -25.92 -9.65
N LEU A 711 -12.07 -26.49 -10.55
CA LEU A 711 -12.42 -27.64 -11.38
C LEU A 711 -12.14 -28.99 -10.69
N ASP A 712 -11.42 -28.99 -9.58
CA ASP A 712 -11.22 -30.17 -8.74
C ASP A 712 -12.55 -30.63 -8.12
N GLY A 713 -12.78 -31.95 -8.11
CA GLY A 713 -13.99 -32.56 -7.52
C GLY A 713 -15.28 -32.06 -8.17
N LEU A 714 -15.37 -32.19 -9.50
CA LEU A 714 -16.58 -31.96 -10.28
C LEU A 714 -17.12 -33.30 -10.78
N GLU A 715 -18.39 -33.57 -10.52
CA GLU A 715 -19.10 -34.80 -10.88
C GLU A 715 -20.51 -34.45 -11.40
N GLY A 716 -21.08 -35.30 -12.24
CA GLY A 716 -22.43 -35.08 -12.78
C GLY A 716 -22.49 -33.94 -13.80
N ARG A 717 -23.55 -33.12 -13.75
CA ARG A 717 -23.79 -32.02 -14.68
C ARG A 717 -23.12 -30.75 -14.18
N VAL A 718 -22.33 -30.07 -15.01
CA VAL A 718 -21.64 -28.83 -14.65
C VAL A 718 -22.12 -27.68 -15.52
N VAL A 719 -22.53 -26.57 -14.93
CA VAL A 719 -22.91 -25.35 -15.63
C VAL A 719 -21.90 -24.26 -15.31
N PHE A 720 -21.20 -23.72 -16.30
CA PHE A 720 -20.41 -22.50 -16.16
C PHE A 720 -21.27 -21.30 -16.54
N ASP A 721 -21.66 -20.51 -15.54
CA ASP A 721 -22.31 -19.22 -15.74
C ASP A 721 -21.22 -18.14 -15.88
N MET A 722 -21.02 -17.69 -17.12
CA MET A 722 -20.03 -16.69 -17.50
C MET A 722 -20.67 -15.32 -17.74
N THR A 723 -21.95 -15.13 -17.38
CA THR A 723 -22.66 -13.85 -17.57
C THR A 723 -22.04 -12.70 -16.77
N GLY A 724 -21.36 -13.01 -15.65
CA GLY A 724 -20.60 -12.07 -14.83
C GLY A 724 -19.18 -11.77 -15.31
N VAL A 725 -18.73 -12.26 -16.47
CA VAL A 725 -17.34 -12.10 -16.92
C VAL A 725 -17.01 -10.68 -17.36
N GLN A 726 -16.07 -10.03 -16.65
CA GLN A 726 -15.72 -8.62 -16.78
C GLN A 726 -14.69 -8.34 -17.91
N GLY A 727 -14.71 -9.14 -18.97
CA GLY A 727 -13.71 -9.17 -20.05
C GLY A 727 -12.68 -10.30 -19.88
N SER A 728 -11.75 -10.43 -20.84
CA SER A 728 -10.82 -11.56 -20.93
C SER A 728 -9.44 -11.18 -21.46
N SER A 729 -8.41 -11.98 -21.13
CA SER A 729 -7.08 -11.91 -21.75
C SER A 729 -6.88 -13.09 -22.71
N PRO A 730 -6.06 -12.96 -23.77
CA PRO A 730 -5.80 -14.08 -24.69
C PRO A 730 -5.21 -15.32 -24.01
N ALA A 731 -4.42 -15.14 -22.94
CA ALA A 731 -3.87 -16.26 -22.17
C ALA A 731 -4.91 -16.88 -21.23
N GLY A 732 -5.76 -16.07 -20.58
CA GLY A 732 -6.86 -16.56 -19.75
C GLY A 732 -7.90 -17.36 -20.55
N VAL A 733 -8.26 -16.88 -21.75
CA VAL A 733 -9.13 -17.63 -22.69
C VAL A 733 -8.53 -18.99 -23.05
N ARG A 734 -7.25 -19.05 -23.41
CA ARG A 734 -6.55 -20.32 -23.70
C ARG A 734 -6.45 -21.22 -22.47
N GLY A 735 -6.18 -20.65 -21.30
CA GLY A 735 -6.13 -21.35 -20.03
C GLY A 735 -7.48 -22.02 -19.71
N PHE A 736 -8.58 -21.29 -19.88
CA PHE A 736 -9.93 -21.79 -19.65
C PHE A 736 -10.34 -22.88 -20.65
N ALA A 737 -10.14 -22.66 -21.96
CA ALA A 737 -10.43 -23.68 -22.98
C ALA A 737 -9.62 -24.98 -22.74
N SER A 738 -8.34 -24.84 -22.43
CA SER A 738 -7.47 -25.98 -22.09
C SER A 738 -7.86 -26.66 -20.77
N ALA A 739 -8.48 -25.94 -19.83
CA ALA A 739 -8.97 -26.51 -18.59
C ALA A 739 -10.27 -27.31 -18.81
N LEU A 740 -11.20 -26.79 -19.63
CA LEU A 740 -12.41 -27.51 -20.05
C LEU A 740 -12.08 -28.84 -20.75
N GLN A 741 -11.02 -28.87 -21.56
CA GLN A 741 -10.54 -30.11 -22.21
C GLN A 741 -9.94 -31.15 -21.25
N ARG A 742 -9.60 -30.76 -20.01
CA ARG A 742 -8.97 -31.62 -18.99
C ARG A 742 -9.92 -32.00 -17.85
N LEU A 743 -11.22 -31.72 -18.00
CA LEU A 743 -12.26 -32.10 -17.05
C LEU A 743 -12.36 -33.62 -16.88
N ASP A 744 -12.59 -34.07 -15.65
CA ASP A 744 -12.64 -35.49 -15.28
C ASP A 744 -13.70 -36.26 -16.11
N PRO A 745 -13.44 -37.51 -16.57
CA PRO A 745 -14.40 -38.35 -17.27
C PRO A 745 -15.76 -38.55 -16.57
N GLY A 746 -15.84 -38.41 -15.25
CA GLY A 746 -17.07 -38.54 -14.44
C GLY A 746 -18.10 -37.41 -14.60
N ILE A 747 -17.77 -36.33 -15.31
CA ILE A 747 -18.71 -35.26 -15.68
C ILE A 747 -19.57 -35.69 -16.87
N SER A 748 -20.89 -35.68 -16.72
CA SER A 748 -21.87 -36.16 -17.70
C SER A 748 -22.28 -35.12 -18.75
N GLU A 749 -22.42 -33.85 -18.38
CA GLU A 749 -22.66 -32.71 -19.28
C GLU A 749 -21.92 -31.48 -18.74
N VAL A 750 -21.40 -30.65 -19.66
CA VAL A 750 -20.83 -29.32 -19.38
C VAL A 750 -21.60 -28.29 -20.19
N VAL A 751 -22.26 -27.35 -19.52
CA VAL A 751 -23.02 -26.27 -20.14
C VAL A 751 -22.27 -24.94 -19.97
N LEU A 752 -22.07 -24.19 -21.05
CA LEU A 752 -21.54 -22.82 -21.00
C LEU A 752 -22.68 -21.81 -21.22
N ALA A 753 -22.98 -20.98 -20.23
CA ALA A 753 -23.93 -19.87 -20.32
C ALA A 753 -23.17 -18.53 -20.30
N GLY A 754 -23.60 -17.55 -21.10
CA GLY A 754 -22.93 -16.25 -21.22
C GLY A 754 -21.52 -16.33 -21.81
N CYS A 755 -21.22 -17.35 -22.62
CA CYS A 755 -19.88 -17.63 -23.15
C CYS A 755 -19.31 -16.39 -23.90
N PRO A 756 -18.14 -15.83 -23.51
CA PRO A 756 -17.58 -14.68 -24.20
C PRO A 756 -17.17 -14.99 -25.65
N GLU A 757 -17.40 -14.06 -26.57
CA GLU A 757 -17.06 -14.15 -28.00
C GLU A 757 -15.65 -14.73 -28.27
N ALA A 758 -14.62 -14.23 -27.57
CA ALA A 758 -13.23 -14.71 -27.73
C ALA A 758 -13.02 -16.17 -27.28
N LEU A 759 -13.79 -16.68 -26.32
CA LEU A 759 -13.76 -18.09 -25.92
C LEU A 759 -14.51 -18.95 -26.93
N LEU A 760 -15.69 -18.50 -27.40
CA LEU A 760 -16.43 -19.17 -28.46
C LEU A 760 -15.57 -19.34 -29.71
N GLU A 761 -14.85 -18.30 -30.14
CA GLU A 761 -13.93 -18.39 -31.28
C GLU A 761 -12.90 -19.51 -31.13
N LEU A 762 -12.30 -19.66 -29.95
CA LEU A 762 -11.28 -20.67 -29.68
C LEU A 762 -11.90 -22.08 -29.66
N LEU A 763 -13.03 -22.24 -28.96
CA LEU A 763 -13.78 -23.50 -28.90
C LEU A 763 -14.31 -23.94 -30.29
N MET A 764 -14.53 -23.00 -31.22
CA MET A 764 -14.91 -23.29 -32.61
C MET A 764 -13.71 -23.57 -33.54
N ARG A 765 -12.47 -23.44 -33.07
CA ARG A 765 -11.25 -23.86 -33.79
C ARG A 765 -10.77 -25.25 -33.38
N GLU A 766 -11.14 -25.72 -32.19
CA GLU A 766 -10.69 -26.99 -31.60
C GLU A 766 -11.85 -28.01 -31.46
N PRO A 767 -11.58 -29.33 -31.38
CA PRO A 767 -12.61 -30.33 -31.11
C PRO A 767 -13.17 -30.19 -29.69
N LEU A 768 -14.43 -29.77 -29.57
CA LEU A 768 -15.20 -29.86 -28.32
C LEU A 768 -15.41 -31.33 -27.94
N GLN A 769 -15.39 -31.63 -26.65
CA GLN A 769 -15.78 -32.96 -26.15
C GLN A 769 -17.28 -33.16 -26.34
N ALA A 770 -17.71 -34.39 -26.63
CA ALA A 770 -19.12 -34.73 -26.95
C ALA A 770 -20.14 -34.46 -25.82
N ARG A 771 -19.67 -34.04 -24.64
CA ARG A 771 -20.46 -33.67 -23.45
C ARG A 771 -20.55 -32.16 -23.20
N MET A 772 -19.95 -31.33 -24.06
CA MET A 772 -19.95 -29.87 -23.92
C MET A 772 -21.02 -29.24 -24.79
N ARG A 773 -21.83 -28.34 -24.23
CA ARG A 773 -22.89 -27.59 -24.90
C ARG A 773 -22.78 -26.11 -24.58
N ILE A 774 -23.06 -25.24 -25.55
CA ILE A 774 -23.07 -23.78 -25.34
C ILE A 774 -24.54 -23.34 -25.37
N ALA A 775 -25.04 -22.86 -24.22
CA ALA A 775 -26.43 -22.44 -24.08
C ALA A 775 -26.64 -20.99 -24.54
N SER A 776 -25.73 -20.10 -24.16
CA SER A 776 -25.81 -18.68 -24.54
C SER A 776 -24.42 -18.04 -24.66
N VAL A 777 -24.35 -16.98 -25.46
CA VAL A 777 -23.11 -16.28 -25.84
C VAL A 777 -23.26 -14.79 -25.53
N MET A 778 -22.20 -14.18 -25.02
CA MET A 778 -22.08 -12.73 -24.88
C MET A 778 -21.24 -12.18 -26.04
N VAL A 779 -21.87 -11.35 -26.89
CA VAL A 779 -21.27 -10.82 -28.13
C VAL A 779 -21.39 -9.31 -28.22
N THR A 780 -20.49 -8.71 -29.01
CA THR A 780 -20.53 -7.27 -29.26
C THR A 780 -21.55 -6.93 -30.35
N GLY A 781 -22.63 -6.23 -29.98
CA GLY A 781 -23.65 -5.73 -30.90
C GLY A 781 -23.58 -4.22 -31.12
N ILE A 782 -23.99 -3.76 -32.31
CA ILE A 782 -24.06 -2.34 -32.69
C ILE A 782 -25.52 -1.95 -32.88
N CYS A 783 -26.00 -0.96 -32.14
CA CYS A 783 -27.33 -0.41 -32.41
C CYS A 783 -27.26 0.53 -33.64
N PRO A 784 -28.08 0.33 -34.68
CA PRO A 784 -28.02 1.14 -35.91
C PRO A 784 -28.42 2.61 -35.70
N ASP A 785 -29.33 2.88 -34.76
CA ASP A 785 -29.92 4.22 -34.57
C ASP A 785 -29.04 5.14 -33.71
N ASN A 786 -28.41 4.62 -32.66
CA ASN A 786 -27.50 5.39 -31.79
C ASN A 786 -26.01 5.10 -32.04
N ARG A 787 -25.69 4.20 -32.99
CA ARG A 787 -24.33 3.75 -33.38
C ARG A 787 -23.45 3.26 -32.23
N THR A 788 -24.04 2.93 -31.09
CA THR A 788 -23.30 2.58 -29.88
C THR A 788 -23.05 1.08 -29.84
N SER A 789 -21.81 0.70 -29.54
CA SER A 789 -21.38 -0.68 -29.35
C SER A 789 -21.62 -1.13 -27.90
N ARG A 790 -22.25 -2.30 -27.70
CA ARG A 790 -22.59 -2.87 -26.39
C ARG A 790 -22.47 -4.40 -26.40
N GLN A 791 -22.26 -5.00 -25.24
CA GLN A 791 -22.41 -6.44 -25.07
C GLN A 791 -23.89 -6.81 -25.07
N VAL A 792 -24.24 -7.92 -25.72
CA VAL A 792 -25.60 -8.45 -25.80
C VAL A 792 -25.55 -9.96 -25.59
N PHE A 793 -26.50 -10.48 -24.81
CA PHE A 793 -26.67 -11.92 -24.64
C PHE A 793 -27.53 -12.50 -25.76
N VAL A 794 -27.05 -13.61 -26.34
CA VAL A 794 -27.78 -14.40 -27.33
C VAL A 794 -27.99 -15.79 -26.74
N ASP A 795 -29.25 -16.12 -26.46
CA ASP A 795 -29.67 -17.50 -26.19
C ASP A 795 -29.65 -18.27 -27.52
N LEU A 796 -28.84 -19.32 -27.61
CA LEU A 796 -28.66 -20.06 -28.86
C LEU A 796 -29.86 -20.95 -29.18
N GLU A 797 -30.53 -21.49 -28.16
CA GLU A 797 -31.66 -22.40 -28.33
C GLU A 797 -32.93 -21.62 -28.69
N ALA A 798 -33.19 -20.51 -28.01
CA ALA A 798 -34.34 -19.65 -28.27
C ALA A 798 -34.30 -18.94 -29.65
N HIS A 799 -33.10 -18.76 -30.22
CA HIS A 799 -32.89 -18.10 -31.52
C HIS A 799 -32.32 -19.01 -32.61
N ALA A 800 -32.35 -20.34 -32.42
CA ALA A 800 -31.69 -21.29 -33.31
C ALA A 800 -32.12 -21.15 -34.78
N ASP A 801 -33.43 -21.07 -35.04
CA ASP A 801 -33.99 -20.93 -36.39
C ASP A 801 -33.59 -19.61 -37.07
N GLU A 802 -33.56 -18.49 -36.32
CA GLU A 802 -33.14 -17.18 -36.84
C GLU A 802 -31.66 -17.21 -37.25
N ILE A 803 -30.80 -17.74 -36.37
CA ILE A 803 -29.35 -17.80 -36.57
C ILE A 803 -28.99 -18.76 -37.71
N LEU A 804 -29.60 -19.94 -37.78
CA LEU A 804 -29.37 -20.92 -38.85
C LEU A 804 -29.89 -20.44 -40.21
N ALA A 805 -30.92 -19.59 -40.23
CA ALA A 805 -31.39 -18.90 -41.44
C ALA A 805 -30.51 -17.69 -41.84
N GLY A 806 -29.44 -17.39 -41.11
CA GLY A 806 -28.56 -16.24 -41.34
C GLY A 806 -29.20 -14.89 -41.01
N GLN A 807 -30.26 -14.89 -40.20
CA GLN A 807 -30.99 -13.69 -39.79
C GLN A 807 -30.49 -13.23 -38.42
N THR A 808 -30.39 -11.91 -38.22
CA THR A 808 -30.09 -11.33 -36.91
C THR A 808 -31.26 -11.59 -35.95
N PRO A 809 -31.05 -12.28 -34.82
CA PRO A 809 -32.08 -12.44 -33.79
C PRO A 809 -32.66 -11.10 -33.35
N ARG A 810 -33.94 -11.09 -32.96
CA ARG A 810 -34.66 -9.86 -32.53
C ARG A 810 -34.27 -9.35 -31.13
N LEU A 811 -32.97 -9.09 -30.95
CA LEU A 811 -32.38 -8.47 -29.76
C LEU A 811 -32.69 -6.97 -29.75
N ARG A 812 -33.17 -6.42 -28.63
CA ARG A 812 -33.53 -5.00 -28.52
C ARG A 812 -32.43 -4.20 -27.83
N CYS A 813 -32.12 -3.03 -28.36
CA CYS A 813 -31.29 -2.05 -27.66
C CYS A 813 -32.03 -1.51 -26.44
N GLU A 814 -31.40 -1.57 -25.26
CA GLU A 814 -32.04 -1.21 -23.98
C GLU A 814 -32.43 0.27 -23.88
N TRP A 815 -31.82 1.16 -24.68
CA TRP A 815 -32.11 2.60 -24.67
C TRP A 815 -33.14 3.06 -25.71
N CYS A 816 -33.06 2.59 -26.96
CA CYS A 816 -33.94 3.05 -28.04
C CYS A 816 -34.92 1.96 -28.52
N THR A 817 -34.88 0.75 -27.96
CA THR A 817 -35.68 -0.44 -28.31
C THR A 817 -35.49 -1.01 -29.71
N SER A 818 -34.72 -0.33 -30.56
CA SER A 818 -34.38 -0.75 -31.92
C SER A 818 -33.60 -2.07 -31.97
N PRO A 819 -33.69 -2.85 -33.05
CA PRO A 819 -32.93 -4.10 -33.19
C PRO A 819 -31.42 -3.85 -33.10
N VAL A 820 -30.70 -4.65 -32.32
CA VAL A 820 -29.23 -4.61 -32.29
C VAL A 820 -28.68 -5.46 -33.43
N ASP A 821 -27.72 -4.92 -34.18
CA ASP A 821 -27.02 -5.64 -35.22
C ASP A 821 -25.85 -6.46 -34.65
N ILE A 822 -25.84 -7.76 -34.95
CA ILE A 822 -24.78 -8.73 -34.63
C ILE A 822 -24.30 -9.51 -35.88
N GLN A 823 -24.49 -8.96 -37.09
CA GLN A 823 -24.13 -9.61 -38.36
C GLN A 823 -22.66 -10.06 -38.44
N SER A 824 -21.73 -9.39 -37.74
CA SER A 824 -20.32 -9.78 -37.66
C SER A 824 -20.10 -11.17 -37.04
N VAL A 825 -20.92 -11.56 -36.07
CA VAL A 825 -20.76 -12.81 -35.29
C VAL A 825 -21.73 -13.91 -35.70
N LEU A 826 -22.79 -13.61 -36.47
CA LEU A 826 -23.75 -14.62 -36.96
C LEU A 826 -23.12 -15.88 -37.57
N PRO A 827 -22.06 -15.80 -38.41
CA PRO A 827 -21.42 -17.01 -38.96
C PRO A 827 -20.77 -17.89 -37.89
N LEU A 828 -20.32 -17.31 -36.78
CA LEU A 828 -19.76 -18.05 -35.65
C LEU A 828 -20.86 -18.74 -34.83
N LEU A 829 -21.98 -18.05 -34.59
CA LEU A 829 -23.15 -18.60 -33.89
C LEU A 829 -23.80 -19.74 -34.68
N ALA A 830 -23.99 -19.56 -35.99
CA ALA A 830 -24.55 -20.60 -36.87
C ALA A 830 -23.65 -21.84 -36.95
N ARG A 831 -22.32 -21.67 -36.93
CA ARG A 831 -21.35 -22.77 -36.82
C ARG A 831 -21.43 -23.51 -35.48
N CYS A 832 -21.75 -22.80 -34.38
CA CYS A 832 -21.96 -23.41 -33.07
C CYS A 832 -23.21 -24.31 -33.10
N LEU A 833 -24.36 -23.79 -33.54
CA LEU A 833 -25.63 -24.53 -33.62
C LEU A 833 -25.57 -25.74 -34.56
N SER A 834 -24.91 -25.59 -35.72
CA SER A 834 -24.71 -26.68 -36.69
C SER A 834 -23.84 -27.83 -36.15
N ARG A 835 -23.14 -27.60 -35.03
CA ARG A 835 -22.24 -28.58 -34.40
C ARG A 835 -22.97 -29.39 -33.33
N ASP A 836 -23.75 -28.73 -32.48
CA ASP A 836 -24.48 -29.39 -31.38
C ASP A 836 -25.62 -30.30 -31.92
N THR A 837 -26.21 -29.91 -33.06
CA THR A 837 -27.19 -30.73 -33.80
C THR A 837 -26.63 -32.03 -34.36
N ALA A 838 -25.31 -32.15 -34.55
CA ALA A 838 -24.66 -33.38 -35.01
C ALA A 838 -24.42 -34.41 -33.88
N GLY A 839 -24.56 -34.01 -32.61
CA GLY A 839 -24.32 -34.86 -31.43
C GLY A 839 -25.54 -35.59 -30.88
N HIS A 840 -26.75 -35.24 -31.31
CA HIS A 840 -28.01 -35.66 -30.67
C HIS A 840 -28.75 -36.81 -31.39
N THR A 841 -28.06 -37.91 -31.72
CA THR A 841 -28.69 -39.18 -32.12
C THR A 841 -28.77 -40.17 -30.96
N VAL A 842 -29.66 -39.90 -30.00
CA VAL A 842 -29.98 -40.84 -28.93
C VAL A 842 -30.85 -41.97 -29.48
N SER A 843 -30.37 -43.21 -29.38
CA SER A 843 -31.17 -44.42 -29.66
C SER A 843 -31.91 -44.85 -28.38
N PRO A 844 -33.20 -45.22 -28.43
CA PRO A 844 -34.01 -45.40 -27.23
C PRO A 844 -33.88 -46.79 -26.58
N ASP A 845 -33.77 -46.74 -25.25
CA ASP A 845 -34.04 -47.77 -24.23
C ASP A 845 -33.19 -49.06 -24.13
N PRO A 846 -33.00 -49.57 -22.89
CA PRO A 846 -32.03 -50.63 -22.59
C PRO A 846 -32.63 -52.04 -22.64
N VAL A 847 -31.85 -53.00 -23.14
CA VAL A 847 -32.09 -54.44 -22.91
C VAL A 847 -31.04 -54.95 -21.92
N PRO A 848 -31.42 -55.51 -20.76
CA PRO A 848 -30.48 -56.08 -19.81
C PRO A 848 -30.02 -57.47 -20.29
N VAL A 849 -28.71 -57.73 -20.23
CA VAL A 849 -28.15 -59.08 -20.40
C VAL A 849 -27.13 -59.34 -19.30
N GLU A 850 -27.14 -60.59 -18.82
CA GLU A 850 -26.53 -61.03 -17.58
C GLU A 850 -24.99 -61.12 -17.62
N VAL A 851 -24.40 -61.24 -16.43
CA VAL A 851 -22.97 -61.46 -16.22
C VAL A 851 -22.62 -62.91 -16.55
N ASP A 852 -21.63 -63.12 -17.41
CA ASP A 852 -21.00 -64.42 -17.58
C ASP A 852 -19.48 -64.28 -17.67
N ALA A 853 -18.74 -65.30 -17.21
CA ALA A 853 -17.33 -65.17 -16.86
C ALA A 853 -16.36 -65.93 -17.80
N ALA A 854 -15.15 -65.36 -17.93
CA ALA A 854 -13.92 -65.93 -18.51
C ALA A 854 -13.80 -66.03 -20.06
N PRO A 855 -12.59 -66.17 -20.63
CA PRO A 855 -11.24 -65.80 -20.15
C PRO A 855 -10.46 -64.88 -21.13
N VAL A 856 -9.30 -64.38 -20.69
CA VAL A 856 -8.38 -63.52 -21.47
C VAL A 856 -7.67 -64.30 -22.60
N ALA A 857 -7.48 -63.65 -23.75
CA ALA A 857 -6.56 -64.05 -24.82
C ALA A 857 -5.83 -62.82 -25.42
N PRO A 858 -4.58 -62.96 -25.93
CA PRO A 858 -3.68 -61.81 -26.19
C PRO A 858 -3.87 -61.13 -27.55
N ALA A 859 -3.41 -59.87 -27.64
CA ALA A 859 -3.47 -59.06 -28.87
C ALA A 859 -2.45 -59.51 -29.95
N PRO A 860 -2.78 -59.34 -31.26
CA PRO A 860 -1.93 -59.78 -32.37
C PRO A 860 -0.87 -58.75 -32.77
N VAL A 861 0.25 -59.25 -33.30
CA VAL A 861 1.36 -58.46 -33.89
C VAL A 861 1.09 -58.17 -35.36
N LEU A 862 1.46 -56.98 -35.84
CA LEU A 862 1.48 -56.60 -37.27
C LEU A 862 2.90 -56.21 -37.75
N PRO A 863 3.21 -56.32 -39.06
CA PRO A 863 4.58 -56.48 -39.56
C PRO A 863 5.25 -55.18 -40.08
N PRO A 864 6.58 -55.18 -40.32
CA PRO A 864 7.34 -53.99 -40.68
C PRO A 864 7.36 -53.68 -42.20
N PRO A 865 7.54 -52.41 -42.60
CA PRO A 865 7.84 -52.00 -43.98
C PRO A 865 9.36 -52.11 -44.32
N PRO A 866 9.74 -52.14 -45.62
CA PRO A 866 11.08 -52.57 -46.07
C PRO A 866 12.09 -51.43 -46.40
N ALA A 867 13.37 -51.80 -46.51
CA ALA A 867 14.51 -50.92 -46.88
C ALA A 867 14.83 -50.94 -48.40
N PRO A 868 15.49 -49.89 -48.93
CA PRO A 868 16.92 -49.94 -49.30
C PRO A 868 17.67 -48.58 -49.08
N SER A 869 19.01 -48.37 -49.18
CA SER A 869 20.20 -49.22 -49.42
C SER A 869 21.51 -48.48 -49.03
N VAL A 870 22.54 -49.24 -48.59
CA VAL A 870 24.03 -49.05 -48.60
C VAL A 870 24.64 -47.92 -49.48
N SER A 871 25.83 -47.32 -49.24
CA SER A 871 26.94 -47.33 -48.22
C SER A 871 28.01 -46.28 -48.67
N PRO A 872 29.32 -46.22 -48.27
CA PRO A 872 30.08 -46.79 -47.14
C PRO A 872 31.02 -45.77 -46.40
N TRP A 873 31.87 -46.28 -45.49
CA TRP A 873 32.97 -45.62 -44.73
C TRP A 873 32.52 -44.76 -43.52
N THR A 874 33.08 -44.89 -42.30
CA THR A 874 34.32 -45.58 -41.87
C THR A 874 34.11 -46.38 -40.57
N VAL A 875 34.72 -47.57 -40.51
CA VAL A 875 34.80 -48.44 -39.31
C VAL A 875 36.24 -48.45 -38.80
N MET A 876 36.42 -48.20 -37.50
CA MET A 876 37.30 -48.90 -36.53
C MET A 876 37.39 -48.04 -35.26
N LEU A 877 36.87 -48.50 -34.11
CA LEU A 877 37.57 -49.38 -33.15
C LEU A 877 38.83 -48.69 -32.61
N GLY A 878 38.94 -48.28 -31.34
CA GLY A 878 38.16 -48.63 -30.16
C GLY A 878 38.69 -49.91 -29.51
N GLY A 879 39.19 -49.79 -28.27
CA GLY A 879 39.28 -50.94 -27.36
C GLY A 879 40.48 -51.04 -26.42
N ILE A 880 40.15 -51.05 -25.12
CA ILE A 880 40.39 -52.19 -24.20
C ILE A 880 41.60 -52.15 -23.24
N ALA A 881 41.22 -52.33 -21.95
CA ALA A 881 41.94 -52.92 -20.81
C ALA A 881 43.09 -52.17 -20.11
N GLY A 882 43.10 -52.30 -18.77
CA GLY A 882 44.27 -52.04 -17.95
C GLY A 882 43.98 -51.64 -16.51
N ALA A 883 43.39 -52.54 -15.69
CA ALA A 883 43.30 -52.29 -14.25
C ALA A 883 44.66 -52.47 -13.55
N ALA A 884 44.88 -51.78 -12.42
CA ALA A 884 45.01 -52.40 -11.08
C ALA A 884 46.02 -51.74 -10.11
N LEU A 885 45.70 -51.85 -8.81
CA LEU A 885 46.56 -51.90 -7.61
C LEU A 885 47.01 -50.59 -6.87
N LEU A 886 46.47 -50.49 -5.65
CA LEU A 886 47.16 -50.31 -4.35
C LEU A 886 47.52 -48.92 -3.76
N SER A 887 46.63 -48.49 -2.85
CA SER A 887 46.89 -48.26 -1.41
C SER A 887 47.78 -47.11 -0.91
N THR A 888 47.11 -46.17 -0.21
CA THR A 888 47.48 -45.58 1.10
C THR A 888 48.87 -44.96 1.32
N GLY A 889 48.92 -43.62 1.25
CA GLY A 889 48.97 -42.80 2.46
C GLY A 889 50.32 -42.39 3.08
N VAL A 890 50.30 -41.18 3.65
CA VAL A 890 51.19 -40.60 4.70
C VAL A 890 52.38 -39.72 4.24
N LEU A 891 52.17 -38.41 4.45
CA LEU A 891 53.09 -37.31 4.79
C LEU A 891 54.26 -36.88 3.86
N ALA A 892 54.13 -35.61 3.44
CA ALA A 892 55.04 -34.49 3.75
C ALA A 892 56.00 -33.92 2.68
N THR A 893 56.16 -32.60 2.82
CA THR A 893 57.36 -31.74 2.62
C THR A 893 57.75 -31.16 1.25
N LEU A 894 57.96 -29.82 1.28
CA LEU A 894 58.82 -28.93 0.48
C LEU A 894 58.71 -28.95 -1.08
N LEU A 895 59.07 -27.93 -1.86
CA LEU A 895 59.21 -26.45 -1.81
C LEU A 895 59.99 -26.09 -3.10
N ALA A 896 59.74 -24.91 -3.69
CA ALA A 896 60.58 -24.20 -4.67
C ALA A 896 60.70 -24.76 -6.10
N VAL A 897 60.41 -23.86 -7.06
CA VAL A 897 60.56 -24.03 -8.51
C VAL A 897 61.60 -23.03 -9.03
N THR A 898 62.58 -23.52 -9.78
CA THR A 898 63.47 -22.78 -10.70
C THR A 898 64.06 -23.79 -11.69
N ALA A 899 64.37 -23.52 -12.95
CA ALA A 899 64.06 -22.45 -13.92
C ALA A 899 64.66 -22.88 -15.28
N PHE A 900 64.21 -22.30 -16.41
CA PHE A 900 64.99 -21.76 -17.56
C PHE A 900 64.23 -21.77 -18.90
N ALA A 901 64.48 -20.73 -19.70
CA ALA A 901 63.84 -20.38 -21.00
C ALA A 901 64.76 -20.81 -22.20
N PRO A 902 64.70 -20.28 -23.46
CA PRO A 902 63.99 -19.12 -24.08
C PRO A 902 62.88 -19.56 -25.09
N ASP A 903 62.33 -18.81 -26.05
CA ASP A 903 62.63 -17.48 -26.67
C ASP A 903 61.34 -16.84 -27.29
N GLY A 904 61.45 -15.67 -27.96
CA GLY A 904 60.35 -14.92 -28.62
C GLY A 904 60.43 -14.86 -30.17
N PRO A 905 59.91 -13.81 -30.88
CA PRO A 905 59.21 -12.58 -30.43
C PRO A 905 57.83 -12.30 -31.18
N PRO A 906 57.13 -11.14 -30.97
CA PRO A 906 55.75 -10.82 -31.49
C PRO A 906 55.76 -9.89 -32.77
N PRO A 907 54.72 -9.13 -33.27
CA PRO A 907 53.36 -8.76 -32.74
C PRO A 907 52.17 -8.48 -33.77
N THR A 908 51.09 -7.81 -33.28
CA THR A 908 50.13 -6.84 -33.94
C THR A 908 48.92 -7.21 -34.86
N ALA A 909 47.77 -6.57 -34.53
CA ALA A 909 46.77 -5.84 -35.37
C ALA A 909 45.47 -6.50 -35.95
N GLU A 910 44.41 -5.66 -36.01
CA GLU A 910 42.99 -5.85 -36.43
C GLU A 910 42.76 -5.81 -37.97
N PRO A 911 41.53 -5.64 -38.53
CA PRO A 911 40.15 -6.09 -38.20
C PRO A 911 39.49 -6.83 -39.41
N VAL A 912 38.17 -7.07 -39.40
CA VAL A 912 37.19 -6.87 -40.53
C VAL A 912 35.84 -7.56 -40.25
N ALA A 913 34.72 -6.90 -40.57
CA ALA A 913 33.36 -7.38 -40.40
C ALA A 913 32.75 -8.02 -41.67
N ALA A 914 31.80 -8.95 -41.52
CA ALA A 914 30.85 -9.34 -42.57
C ALA A 914 29.52 -9.88 -41.98
N VAL A 915 28.40 -9.50 -42.62
CA VAL A 915 27.00 -9.74 -42.22
C VAL A 915 26.49 -11.12 -42.65
N LEU A 916 25.70 -11.83 -41.83
CA LEU A 916 24.75 -12.86 -42.27
C LEU A 916 23.46 -12.91 -41.40
N GLN A 917 22.37 -13.39 -42.00
CA GLN A 917 20.97 -13.32 -41.52
C GLN A 917 20.55 -14.49 -40.59
N PRO A 918 19.46 -14.36 -39.80
CA PRO A 918 18.93 -15.44 -38.98
C PRO A 918 18.05 -16.44 -39.76
N PRO A 919 18.14 -17.77 -39.49
CA PRO A 919 17.24 -18.78 -40.05
C PRO A 919 16.03 -19.09 -39.13
N THR A 920 14.91 -19.47 -39.76
CA THR A 920 13.62 -19.81 -39.12
C THR A 920 13.63 -21.20 -38.46
N PRO A 921 12.99 -21.42 -37.29
CA PRO A 921 12.90 -22.74 -36.66
C PRO A 921 11.77 -23.63 -37.24
N ALA A 922 11.94 -24.95 -37.12
CA ALA A 922 10.92 -25.97 -37.37
C ALA A 922 10.70 -26.85 -36.12
N PRO A 923 9.54 -27.52 -35.94
CA PRO A 923 9.10 -27.98 -34.63
C PRO A 923 9.77 -29.26 -34.10
N ALA A 924 9.84 -29.38 -32.78
CA ALA A 924 10.47 -30.49 -32.07
C ALA A 924 9.59 -31.76 -32.03
N GLN A 925 9.91 -32.75 -32.86
CA GLN A 925 9.29 -34.09 -32.78
C GLN A 925 10.31 -35.25 -32.96
N GLN A 926 11.58 -35.01 -32.60
CA GLN A 926 12.69 -35.93 -32.88
C GLN A 926 13.64 -36.20 -31.69
N LEU A 927 13.13 -36.13 -30.45
CA LEU A 927 13.87 -36.43 -29.22
C LEU A 927 13.13 -37.49 -28.39
N GLY A 928 13.15 -38.75 -28.84
CA GLY A 928 12.50 -39.86 -28.15
C GLY A 928 13.21 -40.23 -26.83
N TRP A 929 12.61 -39.86 -25.70
CA TRP A 929 13.14 -40.11 -24.36
C TRP A 929 12.18 -41.02 -23.58
N GLU A 930 12.57 -42.27 -23.35
CA GLU A 930 11.93 -43.15 -22.36
C GLU A 930 12.69 -43.07 -21.02
N GLY A 931 11.99 -43.23 -19.90
CA GLY A 931 12.52 -42.91 -18.58
C GLY A 931 13.55 -43.90 -18.04
N GLY A 932 14.63 -43.38 -17.46
CA GLY A 932 15.53 -44.13 -16.57
C GLY A 932 16.99 -44.26 -17.02
N ALA A 933 17.71 -43.15 -17.19
CA ALA A 933 19.17 -43.15 -17.27
C ALA A 933 19.78 -41.88 -16.63
N SER A 934 20.94 -42.03 -15.99
CA SER A 934 21.68 -40.92 -15.37
C SER A 934 22.51 -40.13 -16.40
N LEU A 935 22.58 -38.81 -16.22
CA LEU A 935 23.30 -37.89 -17.12
C LEU A 935 24.83 -38.06 -17.03
N PRO A 936 25.58 -37.83 -18.13
CA PRO A 936 27.04 -37.99 -18.15
C PRO A 936 27.78 -36.79 -17.51
N PRO A 937 29.01 -36.99 -16.98
CA PRO A 937 29.79 -35.90 -16.37
C PRO A 937 30.27 -34.90 -17.44
N GLY A 938 29.95 -33.63 -17.26
CA GLY A 938 30.30 -32.53 -18.18
C GLY A 938 29.17 -31.54 -18.45
N TRP A 939 27.93 -31.85 -18.04
CA TRP A 939 26.75 -30.99 -18.18
C TRP A 939 26.46 -30.17 -16.92
N THR A 940 27.36 -29.26 -16.54
CA THR A 940 27.14 -28.26 -15.49
C THR A 940 27.86 -26.95 -15.78
N GLU A 941 27.39 -26.16 -16.76
CA GLU A 941 27.70 -24.71 -16.81
C GLU A 941 26.55 -23.84 -17.36
N GLN A 942 25.60 -24.36 -18.15
CA GLN A 942 24.37 -23.62 -18.49
C GLN A 942 23.12 -24.48 -18.29
N PRO A 943 22.15 -24.05 -17.43
CA PRO A 943 20.95 -24.84 -17.15
C PRO A 943 19.85 -24.70 -18.21
N PHE A 944 20.06 -23.92 -19.27
CA PHE A 944 19.09 -23.72 -20.35
C PHE A 944 19.72 -23.56 -21.73
N ALA A 945 18.95 -23.87 -22.78
CA ALA A 945 19.27 -23.61 -24.18
C ALA A 945 18.25 -22.62 -24.77
N LEU A 946 18.73 -21.64 -25.55
CA LEU A 946 17.90 -20.62 -26.20
C LEU A 946 17.79 -20.86 -27.71
N THR A 947 16.58 -20.68 -28.23
CA THR A 947 16.28 -20.56 -29.66
C THR A 947 15.62 -19.21 -29.95
N ALA A 948 15.31 -18.91 -31.21
CA ALA A 948 14.70 -17.63 -31.60
C ALA A 948 13.28 -17.40 -31.03
N THR A 949 12.60 -18.45 -30.55
CA THR A 949 11.21 -18.36 -30.05
C THR A 949 10.96 -19.12 -28.73
N GLU A 950 11.88 -19.98 -28.28
CA GLU A 950 11.70 -20.82 -27.09
C GLU A 950 12.99 -20.96 -26.28
N ALA A 951 12.85 -21.06 -24.95
CA ALA A 951 13.91 -21.36 -24.00
C ALA A 951 13.62 -22.71 -23.33
N ALA A 952 14.56 -23.66 -23.39
CA ALA A 952 14.42 -24.98 -22.79
C ALA A 952 15.37 -25.14 -21.60
N VAL A 953 14.83 -25.41 -20.41
CA VAL A 953 15.61 -25.62 -19.17
C VAL A 953 15.85 -27.11 -18.96
N VAL A 954 17.11 -27.52 -18.69
CA VAL A 954 17.49 -28.91 -18.43
C VAL A 954 18.40 -28.97 -17.20
N GLY A 955 17.88 -29.51 -16.10
CA GLY A 955 18.65 -29.73 -14.88
C GLY A 955 18.01 -30.81 -14.00
N SER A 956 18.84 -31.67 -13.42
CA SER A 956 18.44 -32.63 -12.39
C SER A 956 18.57 -31.96 -11.02
N GLY A 957 17.47 -31.42 -10.49
CA GLY A 957 17.48 -30.61 -9.28
C GLY A 957 17.81 -31.39 -8.00
N SER A 958 18.50 -30.70 -7.08
CA SER A 958 18.44 -30.98 -5.64
C SER A 958 18.28 -29.65 -4.90
N GLY A 959 17.02 -29.25 -4.64
CA GLY A 959 16.69 -28.09 -3.80
C GLY A 959 15.57 -27.19 -4.30
N ALA A 960 15.53 -26.87 -5.60
CA ALA A 960 14.53 -25.97 -6.19
C ALA A 960 13.39 -26.72 -6.89
N THR A 961 12.19 -26.15 -6.87
CA THR A 961 11.03 -26.61 -7.64
C THR A 961 11.19 -26.29 -9.13
N VAL A 962 10.42 -26.99 -9.98
CA VAL A 962 10.43 -26.79 -11.44
C VAL A 962 9.99 -25.36 -11.82
N GLU A 963 9.12 -24.75 -11.02
CA GLU A 963 8.63 -23.39 -11.24
C GLU A 963 9.69 -22.33 -10.89
N GLU A 964 10.44 -22.50 -9.80
CA GLU A 964 11.58 -21.61 -9.46
C GLU A 964 12.71 -21.70 -10.50
N ALA A 965 13.01 -22.91 -10.99
CA ALA A 965 14.00 -23.10 -12.06
C ALA A 965 13.56 -22.49 -13.40
N ALA A 966 12.27 -22.56 -13.72
CA ALA A 966 11.71 -21.93 -14.92
C ALA A 966 11.68 -20.40 -14.82
N GLU A 967 11.40 -19.84 -13.65
CA GLU A 967 11.36 -18.40 -13.43
C GLU A 967 12.77 -17.79 -13.45
N ALA A 968 13.75 -18.44 -12.81
CA ALA A 968 15.16 -18.04 -12.91
C ALA A 968 15.67 -18.07 -14.35
N ALA A 969 15.28 -19.07 -15.14
CA ALA A 969 15.63 -19.15 -16.56
C ALA A 969 14.92 -18.07 -17.42
N ARG A 970 13.67 -17.70 -17.10
CA ARG A 970 12.99 -16.57 -17.74
C ARG A 970 13.68 -15.24 -17.45
N ILE A 971 14.04 -14.98 -16.20
CA ILE A 971 14.73 -13.75 -15.80
C ILE A 971 16.09 -13.67 -16.51
N ALA A 972 16.86 -14.76 -16.53
CA ALA A 972 18.14 -14.82 -17.25
C ALA A 972 17.98 -14.63 -18.76
N ALA A 973 16.98 -15.28 -19.39
CA ALA A 973 16.70 -15.13 -20.82
C ALA A 973 16.22 -13.72 -21.19
N HIS A 974 15.41 -13.09 -20.34
CA HIS A 974 14.96 -11.71 -20.52
C HIS A 974 16.13 -10.73 -20.39
N THR A 975 16.99 -10.91 -19.38
CA THR A 975 18.20 -10.10 -19.18
C THR A 975 19.13 -10.21 -20.38
N ALA A 976 19.44 -11.42 -20.86
CA ALA A 976 20.29 -11.64 -22.03
C ALA A 976 19.67 -11.18 -23.37
N LEU A 977 18.34 -10.99 -23.42
CA LEU A 977 17.65 -10.38 -24.56
C LEU A 977 17.75 -8.84 -24.49
N VAL A 978 17.60 -8.26 -23.30
CA VAL A 978 17.76 -6.82 -23.04
C VAL A 978 19.20 -6.37 -23.24
N GLU A 979 20.21 -7.19 -22.89
CA GLU A 979 21.63 -6.91 -23.19
C GLU A 979 21.99 -7.01 -24.70
N ARG A 980 21.09 -7.53 -25.54
CA ARG A 980 21.29 -7.69 -26.99
C ARG A 980 20.48 -6.72 -27.85
N LEU A 981 19.58 -5.94 -27.24
CA LEU A 981 18.74 -4.91 -27.88
C LEU A 981 19.33 -3.51 -27.66
#